data_AF-P22543-F1
#
_entry.id   AF-P22543-F1
#
_cell.length_a   1.000
_cell.length_b   1.000
_cell.length_c   1.000
_cell.angle_alpha   90.00
_cell.angle_beta   90.00
_cell.angle_gamma   90.00
#
_symmetry.space_group_name_H-M   'P 1'
#
loop_
_entity.id
_entity.type
_entity.pdbx_description
1 polymer ?
#
loop_
_entity_poly.entity_id
_entity_poly.type
_entity_poly.pdbx_seq_one_letter_code
_entity_poly.pdbx_strand_id
1 'polypeptide(L)'
;MSLNNITFCVSQDLDVPLKVKIKSLEGHKPLLKPSQKILNPELMLIGSNVFPSSDLIVSLQVFDKERNRNLTLPIYTPYIPFRNSRTWDYWLTLPIRIKQLTFSSHLRIILWEYNGSKQIPFFNLETSIFNLKDCTLKRGFESLKFRYDVIDHCEVVTDNKDQENLNKYFQGEFTRLPWLDEITISKLRKQRENRTWPQGTFVLNLEFPMLELPVVFIEREIMNTQMNIPTLKNNPGLSTDLREPNRNDPQIKISLGDKYHSTLKFYDPDQPNNDPIEEKYRRLERASKNANLDKQVKPDIKKRDYLNKIINYPPGTKLTAHEKGSIWKYRYYLMNNKKALTKLLQSTNLREESERVEVLELMDSWAEIDIDDALELLGSTFKNLSVRSYAVNRLKKASDKELELYLLQLVEAVCFENLSTFSDKSNSEFTIVDAVSSQKLSGDSMLLSTSHANQKLLKSISSESETSGTESLPIVISPLAEFLIRRALVNPRLGSFFYWYLKSESEDKPYLDQILSSFWSRLDKKSRNILNDQVRLINVLRECCETIKRLKDTTAKKMELLVHLLETKVRPLVKVRPIALPLDPDVLICDVCPETSKVFKSSLSPLKITFKTTLNQPYHLMFKVGDDLRQDQLVVQIISLMNELLKNENVDLKLTPYKILATGPQEGAIEFIPNDTLASILSKYHGILGYLKLHYPDENATLGVQGWVLDNFVKSCAGYCVITYILGVGDRHLDNLLVTPDGHFFHADFGYILGQDPKPFPPLMKLPPQIIEAFGGAESSNYDKFRSYCFVAYSILRRNAGLILNLFELMKTSNIPDIRIDPNGAILRVRERFNLNMSEEDATVHFQNLINDSVNALLPIVIDHLHNLAQYWRT
;
A
#
# COMPACT_ATOMS: atom_id res chain seq x y z
N MET A 1 -25.26 27.47 -4.82
CA MET A 1 -24.58 28.49 -4.00
C MET A 1 -24.72 29.82 -4.71
N SER A 2 -25.14 30.85 -4.00
CA SER A 2 -25.51 32.19 -4.51
C SER A 2 -24.41 32.82 -5.37
N LEU A 3 -24.75 33.16 -6.63
CA LEU A 3 -23.87 33.77 -7.65
C LEU A 3 -23.38 35.20 -7.32
N ASN A 4 -23.59 35.72 -6.10
CA ASN A 4 -23.48 37.15 -5.79
C ASN A 4 -22.11 37.63 -5.25
N ASN A 5 -21.04 36.83 -5.26
CA ASN A 5 -19.76 37.23 -4.63
C ASN A 5 -18.47 36.94 -5.42
N ILE A 6 -18.53 36.52 -6.68
CA ILE A 6 -17.32 36.26 -7.49
C ILE A 6 -17.02 37.50 -8.34
N THR A 7 -15.91 38.19 -8.04
CA THR A 7 -15.49 39.44 -8.71
C THR A 7 -14.58 39.22 -9.92
N PHE A 8 -13.89 38.07 -10.01
CA PHE A 8 -12.99 37.71 -11.11
C PHE A 8 -12.86 36.18 -11.23
N CYS A 9 -12.35 35.70 -12.36
CA CYS A 9 -12.03 34.29 -12.60
C CYS A 9 -10.51 34.13 -12.77
N VAL A 10 -9.93 33.02 -12.32
CA VAL A 10 -8.50 32.73 -12.52
C VAL A 10 -8.31 32.03 -13.86
N SER A 11 -7.30 32.44 -14.62
CA SER A 11 -6.97 31.84 -15.93
C SER A 11 -6.82 30.31 -15.90
N GLN A 12 -6.33 29.75 -14.79
CA GLN A 12 -6.14 28.30 -14.60
C GLN A 12 -7.44 27.50 -14.57
N ASP A 13 -8.54 28.12 -14.13
CA ASP A 13 -9.85 27.47 -14.00
C ASP A 13 -10.63 27.48 -15.32
N LEU A 14 -10.17 28.24 -16.32
CA LEU A 14 -10.82 28.41 -17.62
C LEU A 14 -10.31 27.41 -18.67
N ASP A 15 -11.09 26.36 -18.89
CA ASP A 15 -10.82 25.34 -19.91
C ASP A 15 -11.42 25.66 -21.30
N VAL A 16 -11.24 26.89 -21.76
CA VAL A 16 -11.80 27.40 -23.03
C VAL A 16 -10.66 27.74 -24.01
N PRO A 17 -10.77 27.43 -25.32
CA PRO A 17 -9.77 27.84 -26.31
C PRO A 17 -9.74 29.35 -26.52
N LEU A 18 -8.53 29.91 -26.75
CA LEU A 18 -8.37 31.32 -27.09
C LEU A 18 -8.96 31.61 -28.49
N LYS A 19 -9.88 32.56 -28.56
CA LYS A 19 -10.47 33.06 -29.81
C LYS A 19 -10.12 34.52 -30.02
N VAL A 20 -9.91 34.95 -31.25
CA VAL A 20 -9.67 36.35 -31.61
C VAL A 20 -10.39 36.66 -32.92
N LYS A 21 -11.12 37.78 -32.99
CA LYS A 21 -11.78 38.23 -34.22
C LYS A 21 -10.89 39.21 -34.98
N ILE A 22 -10.65 38.94 -36.26
CA ILE A 22 -10.04 39.90 -37.19
C ILE A 22 -11.17 40.68 -37.87
N LYS A 23 -11.26 42.00 -37.66
CA LYS A 23 -12.36 42.82 -38.21
C LYS A 23 -12.00 43.45 -39.54
N SER A 24 -11.15 44.48 -39.52
CA SER A 24 -10.83 45.27 -40.71
C SER A 24 -9.40 45.81 -40.68
N LEU A 25 -8.87 46.12 -41.87
CA LEU A 25 -7.60 46.82 -42.06
C LEU A 25 -7.87 48.14 -42.80
N GLU A 26 -7.60 49.25 -42.13
CA GLU A 26 -7.72 50.61 -42.67
C GLU A 26 -6.35 51.11 -43.15
N GLY A 27 -6.34 51.98 -44.16
CA GLY A 27 -5.12 52.58 -44.71
C GLY A 27 -4.69 52.02 -46.07
N HIS A 28 -3.88 52.79 -46.78
CA HIS A 28 -3.35 52.42 -48.09
C HIS A 28 -1.91 52.92 -48.26
N LYS A 29 -1.11 52.17 -49.02
CA LYS A 29 0.26 52.56 -49.38
C LYS A 29 0.24 53.40 -50.67
N PRO A 30 1.30 54.19 -50.96
CA PRO A 30 1.40 54.89 -52.23
C PRO A 30 1.39 53.90 -53.41
N LEU A 31 0.49 54.13 -54.35
CA LEU A 31 0.36 53.33 -55.56
C LEU A 31 1.52 53.65 -56.52
N LEU A 32 1.92 52.66 -57.32
CA LEU A 32 2.98 52.86 -58.33
C LEU A 32 2.60 53.96 -59.31
N LYS A 33 3.53 54.91 -59.52
CA LYS A 33 3.41 55.91 -60.58
C LYS A 33 3.40 55.19 -61.95
N PRO A 34 2.72 55.73 -62.98
CA PRO A 34 2.71 55.13 -64.31
C PRO A 34 4.11 54.83 -64.87
N SER A 35 5.10 55.69 -64.59
CA SER A 35 6.50 55.47 -64.98
C SER A 35 7.13 54.24 -64.34
N GLN A 36 6.84 53.97 -63.07
CA GLN A 36 7.38 52.83 -62.34
C GLN A 36 6.76 51.50 -62.82
N LYS A 37 5.48 51.52 -63.20
CA LYS A 37 4.78 50.35 -63.79
C LYS A 37 5.43 49.90 -65.10
N ILE A 38 5.93 50.84 -65.90
CA ILE A 38 6.58 50.55 -67.19
C ILE A 38 8.02 50.05 -66.98
N LEU A 39 8.78 50.67 -66.07
CA LEU A 39 10.18 50.30 -65.84
C LEU A 39 10.33 48.89 -65.27
N ASN A 40 9.47 48.51 -64.32
CA ASN A 40 9.52 47.22 -63.65
C ASN A 40 8.12 46.57 -63.63
N PRO A 41 7.71 45.90 -64.71
CA PRO A 41 6.39 45.25 -64.80
C PRO A 41 6.17 44.17 -63.73
N GLU A 42 7.25 43.57 -63.19
CA GLU A 42 7.15 42.61 -62.07
C GLU A 42 6.54 43.23 -60.81
N LEU A 43 6.70 44.54 -60.58
CA LEU A 43 6.10 45.21 -59.42
C LEU A 43 4.56 45.26 -59.50
N MET A 44 3.97 45.03 -60.67
CA MET A 44 2.52 44.92 -60.85
C MET A 44 1.96 43.58 -60.39
N LEU A 45 2.80 42.55 -60.21
CA LEU A 45 2.38 41.24 -59.69
C LEU A 45 1.93 41.30 -58.23
N ILE A 46 2.36 42.33 -57.50
CA ILE A 46 1.96 42.59 -56.12
C ILE A 46 0.69 43.46 -56.14
N GLY A 47 -0.44 42.87 -55.76
CA GLY A 47 -1.75 43.54 -55.84
C GLY A 47 -1.81 44.88 -55.08
N SER A 48 -1.10 44.99 -53.95
CA SER A 48 -1.08 46.20 -53.12
C SER A 48 -0.37 47.40 -53.78
N ASN A 49 0.46 47.18 -54.79
CA ASN A 49 1.11 48.23 -55.58
C ASN A 49 0.17 48.86 -56.62
N VAL A 50 -0.89 48.14 -57.01
CA VAL A 50 -1.80 48.51 -58.10
C VAL A 50 -3.15 48.96 -57.55
N PHE A 51 -3.68 48.23 -56.57
CA PHE A 51 -5.00 48.48 -55.98
C PHE A 51 -4.86 48.93 -54.52
N PRO A 52 -5.55 50.01 -54.11
CA PRO A 52 -5.52 50.47 -52.72
C PRO A 52 -6.09 49.45 -51.75
N SER A 53 -7.08 48.65 -52.20
CA SER A 53 -7.73 47.57 -51.46
C SER A 53 -7.36 46.20 -52.03
N SER A 54 -6.07 45.87 -52.00
CA SER A 54 -5.58 44.55 -52.43
C SER A 54 -6.06 43.42 -51.52
N ASP A 55 -6.20 42.23 -52.12
CA ASP A 55 -6.49 40.98 -51.44
C ASP A 55 -5.33 40.59 -50.51
N LEU A 56 -5.66 40.34 -49.24
CA LEU A 56 -4.72 40.02 -48.17
C LEU A 56 -5.28 38.87 -47.32
N ILE A 57 -4.39 38.07 -46.75
CA ILE A 57 -4.72 37.01 -45.78
C ILE A 57 -4.04 37.35 -44.46
N VAL A 58 -4.72 37.12 -43.33
CA VAL A 58 -4.14 37.31 -42.00
C VAL A 58 -3.85 35.95 -41.37
N SER A 59 -2.67 35.79 -40.77
CA SER A 59 -2.34 34.63 -39.94
C SER A 59 -2.12 35.04 -38.49
N LEU A 60 -2.63 34.25 -37.55
CA LEU A 60 -2.48 34.42 -36.11
C LEU A 60 -1.69 33.28 -35.50
N GLN A 61 -0.77 33.62 -34.60
CA GLN A 61 0.04 32.67 -33.84
C GLN A 61 0.27 33.20 -32.41
N VAL A 62 0.29 32.32 -31.41
CA VAL A 62 0.70 32.69 -30.05
C VAL A 62 2.20 32.48 -29.89
N PHE A 63 2.89 33.52 -29.40
CA PHE A 63 4.32 33.56 -29.19
C PHE A 63 4.63 33.90 -27.72
N ASP A 64 5.47 33.11 -27.07
CA ASP A 64 5.99 33.43 -25.75
C ASP A 64 7.23 34.30 -25.89
N LYS A 65 7.10 35.58 -25.50
CA LYS A 65 8.14 36.60 -25.65
C LYS A 65 9.32 36.40 -24.69
N GLU A 66 9.09 35.79 -23.52
CA GLU A 66 10.15 35.57 -22.55
C GLU A 66 11.06 34.40 -22.97
N ARG A 67 10.44 33.31 -23.46
CA ARG A 67 11.18 32.12 -23.92
C ARG A 67 11.57 32.16 -25.39
N ASN A 68 11.13 33.17 -26.14
CA ASN A 68 11.25 33.26 -27.59
C ASN A 68 10.79 31.98 -28.32
N ARG A 69 9.63 31.43 -27.91
CA ARG A 69 9.08 30.17 -28.44
C ARG A 69 7.68 30.38 -29.02
N ASN A 70 7.42 29.77 -30.18
CA ASN A 70 6.08 29.69 -30.74
C ASN A 70 5.25 28.67 -29.95
N LEU A 71 4.13 29.07 -29.35
CA LEU A 71 3.26 28.19 -28.56
C LEU A 71 2.21 27.47 -29.42
N THR A 72 1.81 28.05 -30.55
CA THR A 72 0.82 27.46 -31.46
C THR A 72 1.31 27.40 -32.90
N LEU A 73 0.63 26.60 -33.72
CA LEU A 73 0.72 26.69 -35.19
C LEU A 73 0.00 27.96 -35.69
N PRO A 74 0.42 28.56 -36.81
CA PRO A 74 -0.26 29.71 -37.41
C PRO A 74 -1.62 29.30 -38.00
N ILE A 75 -2.66 30.06 -37.69
CA ILE A 75 -4.03 29.88 -38.22
C ILE A 75 -4.37 31.05 -39.15
N TYR A 76 -4.90 30.76 -40.33
CA TYR A 76 -5.17 31.75 -41.38
C TYR A 76 -6.65 32.14 -41.45
N THR A 77 -6.95 33.38 -41.83
CA THR A 77 -8.30 33.81 -42.24
C THR A 77 -8.71 33.18 -43.57
N PRO A 78 -10.02 32.99 -43.82
CA PRO A 78 -10.49 32.64 -45.15
C PRO A 78 -10.13 33.75 -46.16
N TYR A 79 -9.95 33.36 -47.42
CA TYR A 79 -9.76 34.30 -48.52
C TYR A 79 -11.08 35.02 -48.83
N ILE A 80 -11.06 36.36 -48.85
CA ILE A 80 -12.21 37.20 -49.19
C ILE A 80 -11.73 38.28 -50.17
N PRO A 81 -12.33 38.43 -51.35
CA PRO A 81 -11.96 39.48 -52.30
C PRO A 81 -12.43 40.85 -51.82
N PHE A 82 -11.54 41.84 -51.76
CA PHE A 82 -11.87 43.18 -51.28
C PHE A 82 -12.25 44.11 -52.44
N ARG A 83 -13.45 44.72 -52.38
CA ARG A 83 -13.89 45.71 -53.38
C ARG A 83 -13.55 47.14 -52.96
N ASN A 84 -14.12 47.58 -51.85
CA ASN A 84 -14.01 48.98 -51.39
C ASN A 84 -13.28 49.09 -50.05
N SER A 85 -13.43 48.11 -49.16
CA SER A 85 -12.82 48.08 -47.82
C SER A 85 -12.31 46.68 -47.48
N ARG A 86 -11.22 46.61 -46.69
CA ARG A 86 -10.64 45.35 -46.22
C ARG A 86 -11.30 44.93 -44.91
N THR A 87 -12.39 44.18 -44.99
CA THR A 87 -13.13 43.68 -43.82
C THR A 87 -13.27 42.16 -43.90
N TRP A 88 -12.71 41.45 -42.93
CA TRP A 88 -12.86 39.99 -42.78
C TRP A 88 -14.04 39.63 -41.86
N ASP A 89 -14.18 40.35 -40.75
CA ASP A 89 -15.13 40.10 -39.65
C ASP A 89 -15.22 38.61 -39.22
N TYR A 90 -14.08 37.95 -39.05
CA TYR A 90 -13.99 36.50 -38.85
C TYR A 90 -13.32 36.12 -37.51
N TRP A 91 -13.91 35.16 -36.77
CA TRP A 91 -13.36 34.62 -35.52
C TRP A 91 -12.38 33.48 -35.80
N LEU A 92 -11.14 33.63 -35.37
CA LEU A 92 -10.12 32.57 -35.40
C LEU A 92 -10.00 31.92 -34.02
N THR A 93 -10.06 30.58 -33.98
CA THR A 93 -9.84 29.79 -32.76
C THR A 93 -8.43 29.21 -32.79
N LEU A 94 -7.61 29.58 -31.82
CA LEU A 94 -6.22 29.11 -31.71
C LEU A 94 -6.19 27.79 -30.93
N PRO A 95 -5.28 26.85 -31.26
CA PRO A 95 -5.18 25.53 -30.62
C PRO A 95 -4.47 25.61 -29.26
N ILE A 96 -4.84 26.58 -28.43
CA ILE A 96 -4.34 26.76 -27.07
C ILE A 96 -5.48 27.17 -26.16
N ARG A 97 -5.51 26.61 -24.96
CA ARG A 97 -6.54 26.90 -23.94
C ARG A 97 -6.07 28.04 -23.05
N ILE A 98 -7.00 28.83 -22.54
CA ILE A 98 -6.69 30.00 -21.68
C ILE A 98 -5.85 29.57 -20.47
N LYS A 99 -6.16 28.42 -19.85
CA LYS A 99 -5.38 27.84 -18.75
C LYS A 99 -3.92 27.47 -19.06
N GLN A 100 -3.53 27.43 -20.34
CA GLN A 100 -2.17 27.10 -20.78
C GLN A 100 -1.33 28.33 -21.13
N LEU A 101 -1.94 29.52 -21.20
CA LEU A 101 -1.26 30.76 -21.52
C LEU A 101 -0.46 31.26 -20.29
N THR A 102 0.77 31.69 -20.53
CA THR A 102 1.61 32.39 -19.54
C THR A 102 1.39 33.90 -19.65
N PHE A 103 1.68 34.65 -18.58
CA PHE A 103 1.62 36.12 -18.62
C PHE A 103 2.45 36.74 -19.76
N SER A 104 3.56 36.10 -20.14
CA SER A 104 4.46 36.49 -21.24
C SER A 104 3.92 36.22 -22.66
N SER A 105 2.73 35.62 -22.79
CA SER A 105 2.14 35.23 -24.08
C SER A 105 1.66 36.44 -24.90
N HIS A 106 2.20 36.57 -26.11
CA HIS A 106 1.86 37.59 -27.10
C HIS A 106 1.16 36.95 -28.31
N LEU A 107 0.27 37.71 -28.94
CA LEU A 107 -0.36 37.37 -30.20
C LEU A 107 0.47 37.98 -31.34
N ARG A 108 1.09 37.12 -32.15
CA ARG A 108 1.78 37.48 -33.39
C ARG A 108 0.80 37.38 -34.56
N ILE A 109 0.73 38.44 -35.35
CA ILE A 109 -0.19 38.61 -36.46
C ILE A 109 0.64 38.92 -37.71
N ILE A 110 0.53 38.12 -38.75
CA ILE A 110 1.23 38.35 -40.01
C ILE A 110 0.19 38.59 -41.10
N LEU A 111 0.28 39.74 -41.74
CA LEU A 111 -0.48 40.06 -42.95
C LEU A 111 0.29 39.49 -44.15
N TRP A 112 -0.38 38.75 -45.01
CA TRP A 112 0.18 38.11 -46.19
C TRP A 112 -0.43 38.70 -47.46
N GLU A 113 0.42 38.99 -48.44
CA GLU A 113 0.03 39.36 -49.80
C GLU A 113 0.57 38.35 -50.80
N TYR A 114 0.09 38.42 -52.04
CA TYR A 114 0.58 37.58 -53.13
C TYR A 114 1.43 38.39 -54.11
N ASN A 115 2.60 37.86 -54.44
CA ASN A 115 3.42 38.28 -55.56
C ASN A 115 3.30 37.22 -56.67
N GLY A 116 2.37 37.44 -57.59
CA GLY A 116 1.97 36.42 -58.57
C GLY A 116 1.37 35.20 -57.86
N SER A 117 2.06 34.06 -57.90
CA SER A 117 1.65 32.83 -57.21
C SER A 117 2.32 32.61 -55.85
N LYS A 118 3.31 33.42 -55.46
CA LYS A 118 4.02 33.29 -54.18
C LYS A 118 3.38 34.14 -53.10
N GLN A 119 3.10 33.53 -51.95
CA GLN A 119 2.67 34.23 -50.74
C GLN A 119 3.89 34.90 -50.08
N ILE A 120 3.82 36.21 -49.85
CA ILE A 120 4.88 37.01 -49.22
C ILE A 120 4.30 37.79 -48.01
N PRO A 121 5.06 37.98 -46.93
CA PRO A 121 4.59 38.74 -45.77
C PRO A 121 4.52 40.24 -46.13
N PHE A 122 3.36 40.84 -45.91
CA PHE A 122 3.12 42.28 -46.07
C PHE A 122 3.60 43.06 -44.84
N PHE A 123 3.23 42.61 -43.63
CA PHE A 123 3.68 43.23 -42.38
C PHE A 123 3.50 42.27 -41.19
N ASN A 124 4.38 42.36 -40.19
CA ASN A 124 4.34 41.59 -38.95
C ASN A 124 3.92 42.51 -37.78
N LEU A 125 2.95 42.08 -36.98
CA LEU A 125 2.44 42.79 -35.82
C LEU A 125 2.49 41.88 -34.59
N GLU A 126 2.71 42.46 -33.43
CA GLU A 126 2.69 41.75 -32.15
C GLU A 126 1.91 42.55 -31.11
N THR A 127 1.06 41.89 -30.32
CA THR A 127 0.34 42.50 -29.20
C THR A 127 0.29 41.55 -28.00
N SER A 128 0.34 42.07 -26.78
CA SER A 128 0.20 41.24 -25.57
C SER A 128 -1.22 40.68 -25.46
N ILE A 129 -1.37 39.44 -24.99
CA ILE A 129 -2.70 38.82 -24.75
C ILE A 129 -3.26 39.24 -23.38
N PHE A 130 -2.38 39.50 -22.41
CA PHE A 130 -2.74 40.04 -21.09
C PHE A 130 -2.49 41.54 -21.01
N ASN A 131 -3.32 42.25 -20.26
CA ASN A 131 -3.08 43.64 -19.88
C ASN A 131 -1.94 43.68 -18.85
N LEU A 132 -0.90 44.47 -19.15
CA LEU A 132 0.31 44.57 -18.33
C LEU A 132 0.08 45.29 -16.99
N LYS A 133 -0.99 46.09 -16.86
CA LYS A 133 -1.28 46.85 -15.63
C LYS A 133 -2.00 46.02 -14.57
N ASP A 134 -3.01 45.25 -15.00
CA ASP A 134 -3.95 44.60 -14.08
C ASP A 134 -3.86 43.06 -14.14
N CYS A 135 -2.92 42.52 -14.92
CA CYS A 135 -2.73 41.07 -15.12
C CYS A 135 -3.99 40.33 -15.62
N THR A 136 -4.90 41.05 -16.28
CA THR A 136 -6.15 40.51 -16.81
C THR A 136 -6.04 40.14 -18.29
N LEU A 137 -6.78 39.12 -18.73
CA LEU A 137 -6.92 38.79 -20.15
C LEU A 137 -7.57 39.98 -20.88
N LYS A 138 -6.99 40.41 -22.01
CA LYS A 138 -7.57 41.51 -22.80
C LYS A 138 -8.99 41.16 -23.25
N ARG A 139 -9.87 42.17 -23.22
CA ARG A 139 -11.30 42.05 -23.54
C ARG A 139 -11.77 43.20 -24.43
N GLY A 140 -12.54 42.89 -25.48
CA GLY A 140 -13.16 43.86 -26.37
C GLY A 140 -12.29 44.33 -27.54
N PHE A 141 -12.54 45.54 -28.03
CA PHE A 141 -11.95 46.09 -29.25
C PHE A 141 -10.54 46.63 -29.02
N GLU A 142 -9.59 46.20 -29.84
CA GLU A 142 -8.22 46.72 -29.90
C GLU A 142 -7.86 47.13 -31.33
N SER A 143 -7.20 48.27 -31.49
CA SER A 143 -6.76 48.78 -32.79
C SER A 143 -5.25 48.93 -32.78
N LEU A 144 -4.58 48.22 -33.69
CA LEU A 144 -3.12 48.23 -33.85
C LEU A 144 -2.74 49.12 -35.03
N LYS A 145 -1.99 50.18 -34.78
CA LYS A 145 -1.48 51.11 -35.80
C LYS A 145 -0.04 50.76 -36.15
N PHE A 146 0.25 50.72 -37.44
CA PHE A 146 1.60 50.50 -37.95
C PHE A 146 1.88 51.38 -39.16
N ARG A 147 3.15 51.67 -39.40
CA ARG A 147 3.61 52.41 -40.58
C ARG A 147 4.41 51.46 -41.46
N TYR A 148 4.03 51.37 -42.73
CA TYR A 148 4.63 50.41 -43.67
C TYR A 148 6.13 50.60 -43.87
N ASP A 149 6.62 51.84 -43.77
CA ASP A 149 8.04 52.17 -43.99
C ASP A 149 8.95 51.78 -42.82
N VAL A 150 8.39 51.45 -41.65
CA VAL A 150 9.14 51.18 -40.41
C VAL A 150 8.95 49.73 -40.02
N ILE A 151 10.02 48.96 -40.15
CA ILE A 151 10.04 47.54 -39.76
C ILE A 151 9.71 47.43 -38.26
N ASP A 152 8.79 46.52 -37.91
CA ASP A 152 8.37 46.19 -36.54
C ASP A 152 7.72 47.33 -35.72
N HIS A 153 7.28 48.42 -36.37
CA HIS A 153 6.53 49.49 -35.69
C HIS A 153 5.07 49.10 -35.47
N CYS A 154 4.72 48.73 -34.24
CA CYS A 154 3.34 48.48 -33.83
C CYS A 154 2.99 49.28 -32.58
N GLU A 155 2.02 50.19 -32.69
CA GLU A 155 1.49 50.96 -31.57
C GLU A 155 0.01 50.62 -31.36
N VAL A 156 -0.39 50.35 -30.11
CA VAL A 156 -1.81 50.25 -29.77
C VAL A 156 -2.39 51.66 -29.79
N VAL A 157 -3.46 51.88 -30.55
CA VAL A 157 -4.12 53.20 -30.64
C VAL A 157 -4.85 53.49 -29.33
N THR A 158 -4.19 54.19 -28.40
CA THR A 158 -4.76 54.60 -27.11
C THR A 158 -5.60 55.86 -27.20
N ASP A 159 -5.43 56.66 -28.25
CA ASP A 159 -5.94 58.05 -28.32
C ASP A 159 -7.45 58.16 -28.54
N ASN A 160 -8.18 57.05 -28.50
CA ASN A 160 -9.59 56.99 -28.85
C ASN A 160 -10.43 56.76 -27.60
N LYS A 161 -10.75 57.83 -26.86
CA LYS A 161 -11.72 57.80 -25.73
C LYS A 161 -13.01 57.07 -26.11
N ASP A 162 -13.41 57.18 -27.37
CA ASP A 162 -14.59 56.51 -27.91
C ASP A 162 -14.48 54.98 -27.93
N GLN A 163 -13.30 54.43 -28.22
CA GLN A 163 -13.06 52.98 -28.19
C GLN A 163 -12.97 52.45 -26.77
N GLU A 164 -12.35 53.21 -25.88
CA GLU A 164 -12.33 52.90 -24.45
C GLU A 164 -13.76 52.91 -23.89
N ASN A 165 -14.56 53.93 -24.22
CA ASN A 165 -15.97 54.03 -23.82
C ASN A 165 -16.82 52.91 -24.43
N LEU A 166 -16.59 52.52 -25.70
CA LEU A 166 -17.23 51.35 -26.30
C LEU A 166 -16.87 50.07 -25.55
N ASN A 167 -15.60 49.89 -25.19
CA ASN A 167 -15.16 48.74 -24.41
C ASN A 167 -15.82 48.73 -23.03
N LYS A 168 -15.87 49.86 -22.31
CA LYS A 168 -16.58 50.01 -21.03
C LYS A 168 -18.08 49.73 -21.16
N TYR A 169 -18.70 50.19 -22.25
CA TYR A 169 -20.08 49.92 -22.59
C TYR A 169 -20.37 48.43 -22.76
N PHE A 170 -19.58 47.73 -23.58
CA PHE A 170 -19.78 46.30 -23.79
C PHE A 170 -19.35 45.45 -22.58
N GLN A 171 -18.43 45.95 -21.74
CA GLN A 171 -18.07 45.36 -20.45
C GLN A 171 -19.16 45.52 -19.38
N GLY A 172 -20.24 46.26 -19.66
CA GLY A 172 -21.38 46.43 -18.76
C GLY A 172 -21.19 47.50 -17.69
N GLU A 173 -20.20 48.39 -17.83
CA GLU A 173 -20.00 49.53 -16.92
C GLU A 173 -21.06 50.63 -17.12
N PHE A 174 -21.70 50.66 -18.29
CA PHE A 174 -22.84 51.55 -18.57
C PHE A 174 -24.14 50.76 -18.60
N THR A 175 -25.21 51.37 -18.09
CA THR A 175 -26.56 50.84 -18.20
C THR A 175 -27.01 50.81 -19.66
N ARG A 176 -27.42 49.64 -20.17
CA ARG A 176 -27.89 49.49 -21.56
C ARG A 176 -29.23 50.19 -21.75
N LEU A 177 -29.33 51.04 -22.77
CA LEU A 177 -30.52 51.78 -23.17
C LEU A 177 -30.74 51.57 -24.68
N PRO A 178 -31.48 50.53 -25.10
CA PRO A 178 -31.47 50.02 -26.47
C PRO A 178 -31.66 51.09 -27.57
N TRP A 179 -32.58 52.04 -27.37
CA TRP A 179 -32.84 53.12 -28.32
C TRP A 179 -31.67 54.10 -28.45
N LEU A 180 -30.99 54.42 -27.33
CA LEU A 180 -29.84 55.32 -27.31
C LEU A 180 -28.61 54.60 -27.86
N ASP A 181 -28.47 53.31 -27.54
CA ASP A 181 -27.36 52.48 -27.96
C ASP A 181 -27.33 52.34 -29.49
N GLU A 182 -28.48 52.09 -30.13
CA GLU A 182 -28.57 52.04 -31.60
C GLU A 182 -28.12 53.34 -32.26
N ILE A 183 -28.57 54.49 -31.75
CA ILE A 183 -28.21 55.82 -32.27
C ILE A 183 -26.72 56.09 -32.03
N THR A 184 -26.23 55.83 -30.82
CA THR A 184 -24.86 56.16 -30.41
C THR A 184 -23.85 55.27 -31.10
N ILE A 185 -24.10 53.96 -31.16
CA ILE A 185 -23.24 53.00 -31.87
C ILE A 185 -23.23 53.30 -33.37
N SER A 186 -24.39 53.63 -33.96
CA SER A 186 -24.46 54.04 -35.37
C SER A 186 -23.66 55.32 -35.64
N LYS A 187 -23.76 56.32 -34.75
CA LYS A 187 -22.99 57.56 -34.84
C LYS A 187 -21.49 57.33 -34.68
N LEU A 188 -21.09 56.49 -33.73
CA LEU A 188 -19.69 56.11 -33.51
C LEU A 188 -19.12 55.34 -34.70
N ARG A 189 -19.90 54.45 -35.34
CA ARG A 189 -19.50 53.78 -36.58
C ARG A 189 -19.28 54.79 -37.72
N LYS A 190 -20.22 55.73 -37.93
CA LYS A 190 -20.07 56.80 -38.93
C LYS A 190 -18.86 57.70 -38.67
N GLN A 191 -18.60 58.04 -37.41
CA GLN A 191 -17.40 58.82 -37.05
C GLN A 191 -16.11 58.05 -37.33
N ARG A 192 -16.10 56.74 -37.08
CA ARG A 192 -14.96 55.88 -37.40
C ARG A 192 -14.73 55.78 -38.92
N GLU A 193 -15.79 55.63 -39.71
CA GLU A 193 -15.70 55.59 -41.18
C GLU A 193 -15.19 56.90 -41.80
N ASN A 194 -15.47 58.05 -41.16
CA ASN A 194 -14.96 59.35 -41.60
C ASN A 194 -13.47 59.57 -41.28
N ARG A 195 -12.82 58.66 -40.55
CA ARG A 195 -11.42 58.80 -40.17
C ARG A 195 -10.52 58.48 -41.36
N THR A 196 -9.71 59.46 -41.76
CA THR A 196 -8.68 59.27 -42.77
C THR A 196 -7.31 59.17 -42.10
N TRP A 197 -6.48 58.26 -42.61
CA TRP A 197 -5.13 58.04 -42.11
C TRP A 197 -4.10 58.59 -43.12
N PRO A 198 -2.96 59.12 -42.64
CA PRO A 198 -1.87 59.52 -43.52
C PRO A 198 -1.43 58.36 -44.42
N GLN A 199 -1.03 58.68 -45.65
CA GLN A 199 -0.56 57.68 -46.61
C GLN A 199 0.61 56.85 -46.03
N GLY A 200 0.55 55.52 -46.17
CA GLY A 200 1.53 54.59 -45.59
C GLY A 200 1.29 54.21 -44.12
N THR A 201 0.27 54.78 -43.47
CA THR A 201 -0.19 54.35 -42.14
C THR A 201 -1.35 53.39 -42.28
N PHE A 202 -1.29 52.29 -41.53
CA PHE A 202 -2.30 51.24 -41.51
C PHE A 202 -2.82 51.02 -40.09
N VAL A 203 -4.09 50.65 -39.97
CA VAL A 203 -4.71 50.31 -38.68
C VAL A 203 -5.48 49.00 -38.80
N LEU A 204 -5.04 47.99 -38.05
CA LEU A 204 -5.70 46.69 -37.94
C LEU A 204 -6.63 46.68 -36.72
N ASN A 205 -7.91 46.43 -36.96
CA ASN A 205 -8.94 46.34 -35.92
C ASN A 205 -9.18 44.88 -35.52
N LEU A 206 -9.01 44.59 -34.24
CA LEU A 206 -9.16 43.28 -33.59
C LEU A 206 -10.25 43.32 -32.51
N GLU A 207 -10.85 42.17 -32.22
CA GLU A 207 -11.79 42.01 -31.11
C GLU A 207 -11.47 40.75 -30.31
N PHE A 208 -11.15 40.93 -29.03
CA PHE A 208 -10.95 39.87 -28.04
C PHE A 208 -12.28 39.45 -27.41
N PRO A 209 -12.43 38.18 -27.01
CA PRO A 209 -13.65 37.65 -26.41
C PRO A 209 -13.98 38.42 -25.13
N MET A 210 -15.24 38.83 -25.02
CA MET A 210 -15.77 39.44 -23.80
C MET A 210 -16.37 38.34 -22.93
N LEU A 211 -15.71 38.04 -21.81
CA LEU A 211 -16.23 37.15 -20.77
C LEU A 211 -16.96 38.01 -19.71
N GLU A 212 -17.99 37.44 -19.08
CA GLU A 212 -18.79 38.16 -18.06
C GLU A 212 -17.95 38.64 -16.87
N LEU A 213 -16.97 37.84 -16.46
CA LEU A 213 -16.04 38.14 -15.38
C LEU A 213 -14.63 38.42 -15.93
N PRO A 214 -13.88 39.36 -15.34
CA PRO A 214 -12.47 39.57 -15.70
C PRO A 214 -11.64 38.33 -15.34
N VAL A 215 -10.75 37.93 -16.25
CA VAL A 215 -9.88 36.76 -16.06
C VAL A 215 -8.49 37.21 -15.65
N VAL A 216 -8.03 36.83 -14.46
CA VAL A 216 -6.72 37.21 -13.90
C VAL A 216 -5.71 36.07 -14.07
N PHE A 217 -4.49 36.39 -14.46
CA PHE A 217 -3.39 35.43 -14.50
C PHE A 217 -2.81 35.17 -13.09
N ILE A 218 -2.63 33.91 -12.72
CA ILE A 218 -1.96 33.47 -11.50
C ILE A 218 -1.03 32.31 -11.87
N GLU A 219 0.14 32.22 -11.25
CA GLU A 219 1.09 31.12 -11.45
C GLU A 219 0.70 29.88 -10.63
N ARG A 220 0.97 28.66 -11.13
CA ARG A 220 0.45 27.42 -10.52
C ARG A 220 1.39 26.93 -9.41
N GLU A 221 0.97 27.07 -8.15
CA GLU A 221 1.64 26.42 -7.02
C GLU A 221 1.12 24.99 -6.82
N ILE A 222 2.03 24.01 -6.70
CA ILE A 222 1.68 22.61 -6.43
C ILE A 222 1.51 22.46 -4.91
N MET A 223 0.27 22.50 -4.41
CA MET A 223 -0.08 22.38 -2.98
C MET A 223 0.39 21.08 -2.28
N ASN A 224 0.94 20.11 -3.01
CA ASN A 224 1.29 18.80 -2.49
C ASN A 224 2.43 18.82 -1.44
N THR A 225 3.17 19.92 -1.32
CA THR A 225 4.20 20.08 -0.29
C THR A 225 3.63 20.37 1.10
N GLN A 226 2.44 20.95 1.23
CA GLN A 226 1.88 21.30 2.54
C GLN A 226 1.19 20.14 3.28
N MET A 227 0.70 19.12 2.57
CA MET A 227 0.00 17.98 3.18
C MET A 227 0.92 17.08 4.04
N ASN A 228 2.24 17.12 3.80
CA ASN A 228 3.23 16.35 4.55
C ASN A 228 3.80 17.10 5.77
N ILE A 229 3.32 18.32 6.05
CA ILE A 229 3.69 19.08 7.25
C ILE A 229 2.83 18.54 8.42
N PRO A 230 3.43 17.96 9.48
CA PRO A 230 2.71 17.55 10.68
C PRO A 230 2.26 18.81 11.42
N THR A 231 1.07 19.28 11.08
CA THR A 231 0.32 20.21 11.93
C THR A 231 -0.30 19.43 13.08
N LEU A 232 -0.59 20.10 14.20
CA LEU A 232 -1.22 19.52 15.41
C LEU A 232 -2.52 18.72 15.12
N LYS A 233 -3.11 18.90 13.93
CA LYS A 233 -4.33 18.22 13.46
C LYS A 233 -4.08 16.87 12.76
N ASN A 234 -2.85 16.60 12.31
CA ASN A 234 -2.53 15.43 11.46
C ASN A 234 -1.89 14.25 12.22
N ASN A 235 -1.81 14.31 13.56
CA ASN A 235 -1.17 13.27 14.36
C ASN A 235 -2.14 12.70 15.40
N PRO A 236 -2.87 11.60 15.10
CA PRO A 236 -3.82 10.98 16.04
C PRO A 236 -3.15 10.35 17.28
N GLY A 237 -1.82 10.31 17.33
CA GLY A 237 -1.04 9.69 18.42
C GLY A 237 -0.58 10.64 19.54
N LEU A 238 -0.85 11.95 19.45
CA LEU A 238 -0.57 12.89 20.54
C LEU A 238 -1.82 13.29 21.36
N SER A 239 -2.99 12.79 20.97
CA SER A 239 -4.30 13.24 21.47
C SER A 239 -4.85 12.49 22.68
N THR A 240 -4.14 11.53 23.25
CA THR A 240 -4.64 10.69 24.37
C THR A 240 -4.02 10.94 25.75
N ASP A 241 -3.05 11.86 25.89
CA ASP A 241 -2.39 12.14 27.19
C ASP A 241 -2.60 13.55 27.75
N LEU A 242 -3.54 14.34 27.20
CA LEU A 242 -3.90 15.65 27.75
C LEU A 242 -5.27 15.60 28.42
N ARG A 243 -5.34 14.93 29.58
CA ARG A 243 -6.35 15.24 30.60
C ARG A 243 -6.12 16.67 31.08
N GLU A 244 -7.22 17.42 31.13
CA GLU A 244 -7.40 18.82 31.57
C GLU A 244 -6.21 19.45 32.31
N PRO A 245 -5.63 20.56 31.83
CA PRO A 245 -4.60 21.26 32.57
C PRO A 245 -5.24 22.03 33.72
N ASN A 246 -5.11 21.49 34.93
CA ASN A 246 -5.30 22.26 36.15
C ASN A 246 -4.44 23.54 36.08
N ARG A 247 -5.11 24.68 36.27
CA ARG A 247 -4.49 25.98 36.44
C ARG A 247 -3.54 25.92 37.65
N ASN A 248 -2.23 25.90 37.39
CA ASN A 248 -1.12 26.38 38.23
C ASN A 248 0.15 25.54 37.97
N ASP A 249 0.88 25.83 36.90
CA ASP A 249 2.35 25.63 36.92
C ASP A 249 3.04 26.47 35.81
N PRO A 250 4.24 27.04 36.08
CA PRO A 250 4.79 28.13 35.28
C PRO A 250 5.54 27.64 34.04
N GLN A 251 5.18 28.23 32.90
CA GLN A 251 5.94 28.44 31.65
C GLN A 251 7.24 27.63 31.47
N ILE A 252 7.18 26.63 30.58
CA ILE A 252 8.34 25.95 29.99
C ILE A 252 9.20 27.00 29.26
N LYS A 253 10.32 27.41 29.87
CA LYS A 253 11.33 28.29 29.26
C LYS A 253 12.09 27.52 28.18
N ILE A 254 11.91 27.93 26.93
CA ILE A 254 12.76 27.53 25.79
C ILE A 254 14.18 28.01 26.08
N SER A 255 15.13 27.08 26.24
CA SER A 255 16.53 27.40 26.54
C SER A 255 17.39 27.30 25.27
N LEU A 256 18.00 28.42 24.86
CA LEU A 256 18.96 28.55 23.75
C LEU A 256 20.37 28.09 24.18
N GLY A 257 20.51 26.84 24.65
CA GLY A 257 21.80 26.26 25.03
C GLY A 257 22.64 25.78 23.83
N ASP A 258 23.91 25.48 24.09
CA ASP A 258 24.89 24.94 23.13
C ASP A 258 24.37 23.74 22.33
N LYS A 259 25.00 23.45 21.18
CA LYS A 259 24.58 22.46 20.14
C LYS A 259 24.09 21.09 20.65
N TYR A 260 24.46 20.67 21.86
CA TYR A 260 24.07 19.39 22.48
C TYR A 260 22.94 19.50 23.53
N HIS A 261 22.56 20.71 23.96
CA HIS A 261 21.59 20.98 25.04
C HIS A 261 20.38 21.82 24.60
N SER A 262 20.26 22.16 23.32
CA SER A 262 19.11 22.89 22.80
C SER A 262 17.87 21.99 22.69
N THR A 263 16.77 22.42 23.31
CA THR A 263 15.44 21.81 23.15
C THR A 263 14.72 22.26 21.87
N LEU A 264 15.33 23.15 21.07
CA LEU A 264 14.86 23.50 19.72
C LEU A 264 15.24 22.40 18.73
N LYS A 265 14.37 21.40 18.56
CA LYS A 265 14.40 20.55 17.36
C LYS A 265 13.96 21.41 16.18
N PHE A 266 14.91 21.90 15.38
CA PHE A 266 14.61 22.51 14.08
C PHE A 266 13.88 21.45 13.24
N TYR A 267 12.60 21.69 12.99
CA TYR A 267 11.81 20.88 12.09
C TYR A 267 12.09 21.37 10.67
N ASP A 268 12.76 20.53 9.88
CA ASP A 268 12.91 20.75 8.45
C ASP A 268 11.66 20.16 7.74
N PRO A 269 10.78 21.00 7.18
CA PRO A 269 9.57 20.53 6.49
C PRO A 269 9.87 19.67 5.25
N ASP A 270 11.10 19.70 4.74
CA ASP A 270 11.53 18.89 3.60
C ASP A 270 12.14 17.53 4.04
N GLN A 271 12.46 17.34 5.32
CA GLN A 271 13.07 16.11 5.83
C GLN A 271 12.31 14.80 5.53
N PRO A 272 10.95 14.77 5.48
CA PRO A 272 10.22 13.56 5.11
C PRO A 272 10.04 13.36 3.60
N ASN A 273 10.32 14.38 2.76
CA ASN A 273 10.23 14.27 1.30
C ASN A 273 11.58 13.83 0.74
N ASN A 274 11.57 12.87 -0.19
CA ASN A 274 12.77 12.57 -0.97
C ASN A 274 13.13 13.81 -1.80
N ASP A 275 14.38 14.29 -1.69
CA ASP A 275 14.85 15.41 -2.48
C ASP A 275 14.76 15.05 -3.98
N PRO A 276 13.90 15.73 -4.77
CA PRO A 276 13.74 15.44 -6.19
C PRO A 276 15.04 15.67 -6.97
N ILE A 277 15.96 16.51 -6.47
CA ILE A 277 17.28 16.72 -7.04
C ILE A 277 18.15 15.48 -6.81
N GLU A 278 18.15 14.92 -5.61
CA GLU A 278 18.89 13.70 -5.29
C GLU A 278 18.35 12.49 -6.08
N GLU A 279 17.02 12.37 -6.20
CA GLU A 279 16.40 11.32 -7.02
C GLU A 279 16.77 11.49 -8.51
N LYS A 280 16.70 12.72 -9.03
CA LYS A 280 17.11 13.02 -10.42
C LYS A 280 18.60 12.75 -10.63
N TYR A 281 19.45 13.15 -9.69
CA TYR A 281 20.90 12.90 -9.74
C TYR A 281 21.18 11.40 -9.79
N ARG A 282 20.58 10.63 -8.88
CA ARG A 282 20.72 9.17 -8.82
C ARG A 282 20.23 8.52 -10.12
N ARG A 283 19.09 8.96 -10.64
CA ARG A 283 18.53 8.47 -11.91
C ARG A 283 19.47 8.73 -13.08
N LEU A 284 20.06 9.92 -13.15
CA LEU A 284 21.04 10.27 -14.19
C LEU A 284 22.35 9.49 -14.04
N GLU A 285 22.86 9.33 -12.82
CA GLU A 285 24.07 8.55 -12.54
C GLU A 285 23.89 7.09 -12.98
N ARG A 286 22.72 6.49 -12.72
CA ARG A 286 22.40 5.12 -13.12
C ARG A 286 22.05 4.96 -14.61
N ALA A 287 21.46 5.98 -15.24
CA ALA A 287 21.16 5.96 -16.66
C ALA A 287 22.42 6.11 -17.55
N SER A 288 23.50 6.65 -16.99
CA SER A 288 24.78 6.76 -17.70
C SER A 288 25.36 5.37 -17.98
N LYS A 289 25.43 4.99 -19.26
CA LYS A 289 25.82 3.64 -19.74
C LYS A 289 27.31 3.34 -19.52
N ASN A 290 27.75 3.24 -18.26
CA ASN A 290 29.11 2.86 -17.89
C ASN A 290 29.29 1.35 -17.64
N ALA A 291 28.34 0.52 -18.10
CA ALA A 291 28.22 -0.90 -17.75
C ALA A 291 29.50 -1.74 -17.90
N ASN A 292 30.43 -1.38 -18.80
CA ASN A 292 31.69 -2.12 -18.97
C ASN A 292 32.69 -1.87 -17.83
N LEU A 293 32.75 -0.65 -17.29
CA LEU A 293 33.63 -0.33 -16.17
C LEU A 293 33.10 -0.95 -14.87
N ASP A 294 31.79 -0.89 -14.68
CA ASP A 294 31.11 -1.38 -13.47
C ASP A 294 31.39 -2.85 -13.17
N LYS A 295 31.48 -3.71 -14.21
CA LYS A 295 31.77 -5.15 -14.06
C LYS A 295 33.13 -5.43 -13.42
N GLN A 296 34.09 -4.50 -13.51
CA GLN A 296 35.45 -4.67 -12.99
C GLN A 296 35.66 -4.02 -11.62
N VAL A 297 34.69 -3.24 -11.14
CA VAL A 297 34.84 -2.49 -9.88
C VAL A 297 34.78 -3.44 -8.69
N LYS A 298 35.87 -3.49 -7.91
CA LYS A 298 35.94 -4.22 -6.63
C LYS A 298 36.05 -3.21 -5.47
N PRO A 299 35.35 -3.45 -4.35
CA PRO A 299 35.44 -2.55 -3.19
C PRO A 299 36.83 -2.65 -2.53
N ASP A 300 37.29 -1.53 -1.97
CA ASP A 300 38.42 -1.54 -1.03
C ASP A 300 38.03 -2.26 0.28
N ILE A 301 39.00 -2.63 1.12
CA ILE A 301 38.76 -3.42 2.33
C ILE A 301 37.73 -2.74 3.24
N LYS A 302 37.83 -1.43 3.44
CA LYS A 302 36.92 -0.64 4.29
C LYS A 302 35.49 -0.62 3.72
N LYS A 303 35.34 -0.43 2.41
CA LYS A 303 34.06 -0.47 1.72
C LYS A 303 33.48 -1.87 1.69
N ARG A 304 34.31 -2.92 1.60
CA ARG A 304 33.86 -4.31 1.67
C ARG A 304 33.24 -4.59 3.04
N ASP A 305 33.92 -4.20 4.11
CA ASP A 305 33.43 -4.42 5.48
C ASP A 305 32.16 -3.57 5.74
N TYR A 306 32.10 -2.36 5.19
CA TYR A 306 30.91 -1.52 5.21
C TYR A 306 29.74 -2.12 4.43
N LEU A 307 29.97 -2.66 3.22
CA LEU A 307 28.94 -3.36 2.43
C LEU A 307 28.44 -4.61 3.16
N ASN A 308 29.34 -5.39 3.75
CA ASN A 308 28.96 -6.56 4.54
C ASN A 308 28.09 -6.17 5.74
N LYS A 309 28.40 -5.05 6.40
CA LYS A 309 27.54 -4.50 7.46
C LYS A 309 26.13 -4.18 6.95
N ILE A 310 26.00 -3.54 5.79
CA ILE A 310 24.70 -3.22 5.18
C ILE A 310 23.92 -4.47 4.78
N ILE A 311 24.61 -5.47 4.18
CA ILE A 311 23.97 -6.72 3.74
C ILE A 311 23.41 -7.50 4.93
N ASN A 312 24.08 -7.43 6.08
CA ASN A 312 23.63 -8.06 7.32
C ASN A 312 22.56 -7.26 8.07
N TYR A 313 22.07 -6.14 7.53
CA TYR A 313 20.94 -5.44 8.13
C TYR A 313 19.69 -6.33 8.14
N PRO A 314 18.88 -6.27 9.21
CA PRO A 314 17.65 -7.03 9.31
C PRO A 314 16.75 -6.81 8.09
N PRO A 315 15.97 -7.81 7.67
CA PRO A 315 14.92 -7.64 6.69
C PRO A 315 13.99 -6.46 7.04
N GLY A 316 13.49 -5.77 6.01
CA GLY A 316 12.64 -4.57 6.18
C GLY A 316 13.35 -3.28 6.65
N THR A 317 14.67 -3.29 6.87
CA THR A 317 15.42 -2.05 7.17
C THR A 317 15.42 -1.11 5.97
N LYS A 318 14.97 0.14 6.16
CA LYS A 318 15.04 1.16 5.11
C LYS A 318 16.48 1.62 4.91
N LEU A 319 17.02 1.35 3.72
CA LEU A 319 18.35 1.78 3.30
C LEU A 319 18.36 3.27 2.95
N THR A 320 19.41 3.98 3.37
CA THR A 320 19.66 5.38 2.98
C THR A 320 20.02 5.49 1.50
N ALA A 321 19.88 6.68 0.90
CA ALA A 321 20.20 6.89 -0.51
C ALA A 321 21.67 6.52 -0.85
N HIS A 322 22.61 6.86 0.04
CA HIS A 322 24.03 6.51 -0.12
C HIS A 322 24.29 4.99 -0.02
N GLU A 323 23.61 4.29 0.89
CA GLU A 323 23.70 2.82 1.00
C GLU A 323 23.14 2.15 -0.26
N LYS A 324 22.00 2.62 -0.78
CA LYS A 324 21.42 2.14 -2.04
C LYS A 324 22.36 2.36 -3.23
N GLY A 325 23.00 3.54 -3.30
CA GLY A 325 24.01 3.84 -4.32
C GLY A 325 25.23 2.92 -4.23
N SER A 326 25.69 2.64 -3.01
CA SER A 326 26.81 1.72 -2.77
C SER A 326 26.48 0.29 -3.22
N ILE A 327 25.30 -0.24 -2.89
CA ILE A 327 24.89 -1.58 -3.34
C ILE A 327 24.78 -1.64 -4.86
N TRP A 328 24.19 -0.62 -5.50
CA TRP A 328 24.07 -0.55 -6.96
C TRP A 328 25.44 -0.52 -7.66
N LYS A 329 26.39 0.25 -7.12
CA LYS A 329 27.75 0.37 -7.69
C LYS A 329 28.50 -0.96 -7.69
N TYR A 330 28.36 -1.76 -6.64
CA TYR A 330 29.06 -3.04 -6.49
C TYR A 330 28.17 -4.26 -6.82
N ARG A 331 27.07 -4.08 -7.57
CA ARG A 331 26.09 -5.13 -7.88
C ARG A 331 26.71 -6.42 -8.46
N TYR A 332 27.67 -6.30 -9.38
CA TYR A 332 28.36 -7.47 -9.97
C TYR A 332 29.27 -8.19 -8.97
N TYR A 333 29.88 -7.47 -8.02
CA TYR A 333 30.67 -8.07 -6.94
C TYR A 333 29.77 -8.82 -5.94
N LEU A 334 28.57 -8.30 -5.69
CA LEU A 334 27.59 -8.88 -4.77
C LEU A 334 26.83 -10.09 -5.33
N MET A 335 26.95 -10.37 -6.64
CA MET A 335 26.24 -11.45 -7.33
C MET A 335 26.45 -12.83 -6.71
N ASN A 336 27.63 -13.07 -6.11
CA ASN A 336 27.95 -14.33 -5.42
C ASN A 336 27.42 -14.39 -3.98
N ASN A 337 27.00 -13.27 -3.40
CA ASN A 337 26.46 -13.21 -2.05
C ASN A 337 24.94 -13.39 -2.09
N LYS A 338 24.46 -14.52 -1.57
CA LYS A 338 23.05 -14.89 -1.51
C LYS A 338 22.18 -13.82 -0.84
N LYS A 339 22.61 -13.31 0.32
CA LYS A 339 21.84 -12.34 1.14
C LYS A 339 21.77 -10.94 0.53
N ALA A 340 22.64 -10.64 -0.43
CA ALA A 340 22.70 -9.31 -1.02
C ALA A 340 21.58 -9.02 -2.03
N LEU A 341 20.90 -10.07 -2.55
CA LEU A 341 19.88 -9.91 -3.58
C LEU A 341 18.68 -9.09 -3.08
N THR A 342 18.19 -9.35 -1.86
CA THR A 342 17.05 -8.63 -1.30
C THR A 342 17.37 -7.15 -1.12
N LYS A 343 18.59 -6.83 -0.67
CA LYS A 343 19.08 -5.45 -0.51
C LYS A 343 19.31 -4.75 -1.85
N LEU A 344 19.76 -5.47 -2.89
CA LEU A 344 19.83 -4.95 -4.25
C LEU A 344 18.45 -4.55 -4.73
N LEU A 345 17.46 -5.45 -4.60
CA LEU A 345 16.09 -5.18 -5.06
C LEU A 345 15.44 -3.99 -4.31
N GLN A 346 15.75 -3.80 -3.02
CA GLN A 346 15.33 -2.60 -2.26
C GLN A 346 16.01 -1.30 -2.72
N SER A 347 17.18 -1.41 -3.36
CA SER A 347 17.97 -0.28 -3.84
C SER A 347 17.57 0.19 -5.23
N THR A 348 16.83 -0.63 -5.97
CA THR A 348 16.47 -0.44 -7.38
C THR A 348 15.03 0.02 -7.57
N ASN A 349 14.79 0.85 -8.58
CA ASN A 349 13.47 1.30 -8.97
C ASN A 349 12.99 0.54 -10.21
N LEU A 350 12.28 -0.58 -9.99
CA LEU A 350 11.75 -1.43 -11.07
C LEU A 350 10.64 -0.77 -11.92
N ARG A 351 10.26 0.48 -11.63
CA ARG A 351 9.39 1.26 -12.51
C ARG A 351 10.13 1.77 -13.76
N GLU A 352 11.45 1.87 -13.68
CA GLU A 352 12.28 2.32 -14.80
C GLU A 352 12.69 1.13 -15.65
N GLU A 353 12.42 1.21 -16.96
CA GLU A 353 12.73 0.12 -17.90
C GLU A 353 14.20 -0.29 -17.88
N SER A 354 15.11 0.67 -17.86
CA SER A 354 16.55 0.43 -17.91
C SER A 354 17.06 -0.33 -16.67
N GLU A 355 16.66 0.11 -15.48
CA GLU A 355 17.02 -0.61 -14.24
C GLU A 355 16.32 -1.97 -14.19
N ARG A 356 15.06 -2.06 -14.63
CA ARG A 356 14.31 -3.31 -14.60
C ARG A 356 14.96 -4.39 -15.46
N VAL A 357 15.32 -4.08 -16.70
CA VAL A 357 15.97 -5.07 -17.60
C VAL A 357 17.29 -5.56 -17.00
N GLU A 358 18.15 -4.65 -16.54
CA GLU A 358 19.44 -5.01 -15.96
C GLU A 358 19.29 -5.86 -14.68
N VAL A 359 18.35 -5.50 -13.81
CA VAL A 359 18.10 -6.25 -12.56
C VAL A 359 17.53 -7.63 -12.85
N LEU A 360 16.61 -7.76 -13.81
CA LEU A 360 16.04 -9.06 -14.17
C LEU A 360 17.09 -10.00 -14.78
N GLU A 361 17.98 -9.49 -15.63
CA GLU A 361 19.13 -10.26 -16.14
C GLU A 361 20.08 -10.69 -15.01
N LEU A 362 20.34 -9.78 -14.05
CA LEU A 362 21.16 -10.08 -12.88
C LEU A 362 20.53 -11.14 -11.98
N MET A 363 19.21 -11.13 -11.81
CA MET A 363 18.48 -12.10 -10.97
C MET A 363 18.66 -13.53 -11.45
N ASP A 364 18.60 -13.76 -12.76
CA ASP A 364 18.78 -15.10 -13.35
C ASP A 364 20.21 -15.62 -13.16
N SER A 365 21.19 -14.72 -13.10
CA SER A 365 22.62 -15.04 -12.87
C SER A 365 23.04 -15.05 -11.39
N TRP A 366 22.18 -14.61 -10.47
CA TRP A 366 22.51 -14.45 -9.06
C TRP A 366 22.64 -15.79 -8.33
N ALA A 367 23.48 -15.85 -7.30
CA ALA A 367 23.55 -17.00 -6.42
C ALA A 367 22.18 -17.30 -5.78
N GLU A 368 21.87 -18.58 -5.63
CA GLU A 368 20.57 -19.00 -5.11
C GLU A 368 20.34 -18.54 -3.67
N ILE A 369 19.29 -17.74 -3.46
CA ILE A 369 18.92 -17.22 -2.14
C ILE A 369 18.29 -18.32 -1.27
N ASP A 370 18.42 -18.14 0.04
CA ASP A 370 17.80 -19.01 1.04
C ASP A 370 16.27 -18.74 1.09
N ILE A 371 15.50 -19.71 1.62
CA ILE A 371 14.03 -19.62 1.64
C ILE A 371 13.55 -18.42 2.46
N ASP A 372 14.23 -18.12 3.57
CA ASP A 372 13.92 -16.99 4.45
C ASP A 372 13.99 -15.64 3.73
N ASP A 373 14.99 -15.46 2.87
CA ASP A 373 15.18 -14.27 2.05
C ASP A 373 14.16 -14.23 0.90
N ALA A 374 13.75 -15.39 0.37
CA ALA A 374 12.70 -15.47 -0.65
C ALA A 374 11.33 -15.04 -0.10
N LEU A 375 11.05 -15.26 1.18
CA LEU A 375 9.84 -14.77 1.85
C LEU A 375 9.81 -13.23 1.92
N GLU A 376 10.95 -12.55 2.08
CA GLU A 376 11.04 -11.07 2.03
C GLU A 376 10.56 -10.55 0.66
N LEU A 377 10.89 -11.26 -0.42
CA LEU A 377 10.52 -10.90 -1.80
C LEU A 377 9.02 -11.06 -2.09
N LEU A 378 8.28 -11.78 -1.25
CA LEU A 378 6.82 -11.89 -1.34
C LEU A 378 6.08 -10.80 -0.55
N GLY A 379 6.80 -9.93 0.17
CA GLY A 379 6.22 -8.81 0.87
C GLY A 379 5.60 -7.74 -0.03
N SER A 380 4.78 -6.88 0.57
CA SER A 380 4.08 -5.77 -0.11
C SER A 380 5.01 -4.77 -0.83
N THR A 381 6.29 -4.73 -0.43
CA THR A 381 7.34 -3.88 -1.02
C THR A 381 7.65 -4.28 -2.47
N PHE A 382 7.59 -5.57 -2.79
CA PHE A 382 7.95 -6.08 -4.11
C PHE A 382 6.71 -6.49 -4.90
N LYS A 383 6.23 -5.56 -5.72
CA LYS A 383 5.03 -5.76 -6.56
C LYS A 383 5.35 -6.32 -7.96
N ASN A 384 6.62 -6.39 -8.35
CA ASN A 384 7.00 -6.84 -9.68
C ASN A 384 6.77 -8.34 -9.84
N LEU A 385 6.01 -8.73 -10.87
CA LEU A 385 5.63 -10.12 -11.13
C LEU A 385 6.83 -11.06 -11.30
N SER A 386 7.90 -10.61 -11.96
CA SER A 386 9.10 -11.43 -12.19
C SER A 386 9.86 -11.70 -10.89
N VAL A 387 9.98 -10.69 -10.01
CA VAL A 387 10.59 -10.86 -8.68
C VAL A 387 9.81 -11.87 -7.85
N ARG A 388 8.47 -11.78 -7.90
CA ARG A 388 7.59 -12.71 -7.18
C ARG A 388 7.63 -14.11 -7.78
N SER A 389 7.66 -14.25 -9.10
CA SER A 389 7.84 -15.52 -9.79
C SER A 389 9.16 -16.20 -9.42
N TYR A 390 10.24 -15.42 -9.32
CA TYR A 390 11.53 -15.90 -8.82
C TYR A 390 11.44 -16.39 -7.37
N ALA A 391 10.80 -15.63 -6.48
CA ALA A 391 10.56 -16.03 -5.10
C ALA A 391 9.73 -17.34 -4.99
N VAL A 392 8.68 -17.47 -5.81
CA VAL A 392 7.88 -18.70 -5.91
C VAL A 392 8.71 -19.88 -6.43
N ASN A 393 9.60 -19.66 -7.40
CA ASN A 393 10.52 -20.69 -7.88
C ASN A 393 11.50 -21.16 -6.80
N ARG A 394 11.91 -20.26 -5.88
CA ARG A 394 12.72 -20.62 -4.71
C ARG A 394 11.90 -21.42 -3.70
N LEU A 395 10.66 -21.01 -3.41
CA LEU A 395 9.76 -21.72 -2.52
C LEU A 395 9.41 -23.14 -3.01
N LYS A 396 9.52 -23.44 -4.30
CA LYS A 396 9.39 -24.82 -4.80
C LYS A 396 10.41 -25.79 -4.19
N LYS A 397 11.53 -25.31 -3.64
CA LYS A 397 12.51 -26.16 -2.94
C LYS A 397 12.13 -26.46 -1.47
N ALA A 398 11.21 -25.70 -0.89
CA ALA A 398 10.76 -25.91 0.49
C ALA A 398 10.06 -27.27 0.64
N SER A 399 10.28 -27.91 1.78
CA SER A 399 9.58 -29.13 2.16
C SER A 399 8.12 -28.84 2.52
N ASP A 400 7.24 -29.84 2.43
CA ASP A 400 5.84 -29.65 2.80
C ASP A 400 5.67 -29.27 4.28
N LYS A 401 6.59 -29.72 5.17
CA LYS A 401 6.60 -29.35 6.60
C LYS A 401 6.93 -27.87 6.81
N GLU A 402 7.92 -27.33 6.09
CA GLU A 402 8.25 -25.90 6.13
C GLU A 402 7.11 -25.07 5.52
N LEU A 403 6.52 -25.53 4.42
CA LEU A 403 5.37 -24.85 3.82
C LEU A 403 4.18 -24.80 4.76
N GLU A 404 3.89 -25.87 5.51
CA GLU A 404 2.84 -25.88 6.55
C GLU A 404 3.09 -24.80 7.61
N LEU A 405 4.34 -24.60 8.03
CA LEU A 405 4.71 -23.57 9.02
C LEU A 405 4.52 -22.13 8.51
N TYR A 406 4.60 -21.87 7.21
CA TYR A 406 4.44 -20.53 6.61
C TYR A 406 3.11 -20.35 5.89
N LEU A 407 2.26 -21.38 5.84
CA LEU A 407 1.11 -21.42 4.92
C LEU A 407 0.14 -20.26 5.14
N LEU A 408 -0.15 -19.90 6.40
CA LEU A 408 -1.03 -18.77 6.71
C LEU A 408 -0.49 -17.45 6.12
N GLN A 409 0.81 -17.19 6.31
CA GLN A 409 1.49 -16.00 5.81
C GLN A 409 1.59 -16.00 4.28
N LEU A 410 1.74 -17.18 3.66
CA LEU A 410 1.73 -17.32 2.21
C LEU A 410 0.34 -17.07 1.61
N VAL A 411 -0.74 -17.51 2.28
CA VAL A 411 -2.13 -17.17 1.90
C VAL A 411 -2.33 -15.65 1.97
N GLU A 412 -1.83 -15.00 3.02
CA GLU A 412 -1.83 -13.53 3.11
C GLU A 412 -0.98 -12.89 2.00
N ALA A 413 0.16 -13.47 1.65
CA ALA A 413 1.03 -12.92 0.61
C ALA A 413 0.40 -12.93 -0.80
N VAL A 414 -0.55 -13.83 -1.07
CA VAL A 414 -1.34 -13.84 -2.31
C VAL A 414 -2.17 -12.55 -2.46
N CYS A 415 -2.58 -11.96 -1.34
CA CYS A 415 -3.36 -10.72 -1.30
C CYS A 415 -2.61 -9.54 -1.96
N PHE A 416 -1.27 -9.54 -1.92
CA PHE A 416 -0.45 -8.47 -2.49
C PHE A 416 -0.41 -8.46 -4.03
N GLU A 417 -0.69 -9.59 -4.69
CA GLU A 417 -0.53 -9.73 -6.14
C GLU A 417 -1.66 -9.03 -6.91
N ASN A 418 -2.87 -8.96 -6.34
CA ASN A 418 -4.04 -8.41 -7.02
C ASN A 418 -4.08 -6.87 -7.14
N LEU A 419 -3.24 -6.13 -6.42
CA LEU A 419 -3.16 -4.68 -6.65
C LEU A 419 -2.45 -4.34 -7.98
N SER A 420 -1.78 -5.30 -8.61
CA SER A 420 -0.93 -5.08 -9.79
C SER A 420 -1.48 -5.65 -11.10
N THR A 421 -2.42 -6.60 -11.04
CA THR A 421 -2.86 -7.36 -12.22
C THR A 421 -3.70 -6.57 -13.24
N PHE A 422 -4.16 -5.36 -12.92
CA PHE A 422 -4.88 -4.51 -13.88
C PHE A 422 -3.99 -3.62 -14.77
N SER A 423 -2.70 -3.44 -14.47
CA SER A 423 -1.82 -2.57 -15.27
C SER A 423 -1.02 -3.28 -16.35
N ASP A 424 -0.70 -4.56 -16.17
CA ASP A 424 0.28 -5.26 -16.99
C ASP A 424 -0.40 -6.23 -17.97
N LYS A 425 -1.22 -5.69 -18.88
CA LYS A 425 -1.85 -6.43 -20.00
C LYS A 425 -0.83 -7.12 -20.94
N SER A 426 0.46 -6.88 -20.75
CA SER A 426 1.55 -7.36 -21.61
C SER A 426 2.08 -8.74 -21.22
N ASN A 427 1.87 -9.20 -19.98
CA ASN A 427 2.40 -10.48 -19.48
C ASN A 427 1.32 -11.57 -19.33
N SER A 428 0.06 -11.23 -19.57
CA SER A 428 -1.09 -12.13 -19.45
C SER A 428 -1.19 -13.19 -20.56
N GLU A 429 -0.35 -13.17 -21.60
CA GLU A 429 -0.37 -14.23 -22.63
C GLU A 429 0.16 -15.59 -22.16
N PHE A 430 0.85 -15.68 -21.01
CA PHE A 430 1.43 -16.94 -20.51
C PHE A 430 0.75 -17.54 -19.26
N THR A 431 -0.27 -16.88 -18.70
CA THR A 431 -0.97 -17.33 -17.47
C THR A 431 -2.47 -17.62 -17.67
N ILE A 432 -2.96 -17.58 -18.91
CA ILE A 432 -4.34 -17.97 -19.23
C ILE A 432 -4.42 -19.50 -19.13
N VAL A 433 -5.09 -19.99 -18.08
CA VAL A 433 -5.50 -21.39 -17.96
C VAL A 433 -6.97 -21.46 -18.40
N ASP A 434 -7.23 -22.13 -19.52
CA ASP A 434 -8.59 -22.37 -20.02
C ASP A 434 -9.40 -23.22 -19.03
N ALA A 435 -10.37 -22.61 -18.35
CA ALA A 435 -11.39 -23.33 -17.60
C ALA A 435 -12.57 -23.63 -18.55
N VAL A 436 -12.60 -24.84 -19.12
CA VAL A 436 -13.66 -25.27 -20.04
C VAL A 436 -14.92 -25.67 -19.25
N SER A 437 -16.03 -25.07 -19.64
CA SER A 437 -17.41 -25.37 -19.24
C SER A 437 -17.78 -26.82 -19.55
N SER A 438 -17.87 -27.68 -18.54
CA SER A 438 -18.45 -29.02 -18.69
C SER A 438 -19.98 -28.95 -18.58
N GLN A 439 -20.70 -28.84 -19.70
CA GLN A 439 -22.10 -29.28 -19.85
C GLN A 439 -22.56 -29.28 -21.33
N LYS A 440 -23.14 -30.41 -21.76
CA LYS A 440 -23.90 -30.73 -23.01
C LYS A 440 -23.07 -31.30 -24.17
N LEU A 441 -23.05 -32.63 -24.34
CA LEU A 441 -23.99 -33.50 -25.07
C LEU A 441 -23.87 -33.42 -26.61
N SER A 442 -23.29 -34.50 -27.16
CA SER A 442 -23.64 -35.21 -28.41
C SER A 442 -23.80 -34.44 -29.72
N GLY A 443 -22.99 -34.80 -30.73
CA GLY A 443 -23.38 -34.68 -32.13
C GLY A 443 -22.28 -34.18 -33.07
N ASP A 444 -21.53 -35.13 -33.63
CA ASP A 444 -20.92 -35.15 -34.97
C ASP A 444 -20.47 -33.87 -35.69
N SER A 445 -19.20 -33.92 -36.08
CA SER A 445 -18.74 -33.79 -37.48
C SER A 445 -17.72 -32.68 -37.78
N MET A 446 -16.51 -33.15 -38.08
CA MET A 446 -15.66 -32.76 -39.21
C MET A 446 -14.96 -31.38 -39.30
N LEU A 447 -13.63 -31.50 -39.45
CA LEU A 447 -12.73 -30.82 -40.40
C LEU A 447 -11.85 -29.66 -39.93
N LEU A 448 -10.62 -30.06 -39.56
CA LEU A 448 -9.33 -29.55 -40.05
C LEU A 448 -9.38 -28.51 -41.20
N SER A 449 -8.67 -27.39 -41.04
CA SER A 449 -7.35 -27.15 -41.66
C SER A 449 -7.04 -25.65 -41.91
N THR A 450 -5.74 -25.32 -41.84
CA THR A 450 -5.04 -24.14 -42.41
C THR A 450 -5.34 -22.76 -41.79
N SER A 451 -4.45 -21.78 -41.67
CA SER A 451 -2.99 -21.60 -41.68
C SER A 451 -2.79 -20.08 -41.60
N HIS A 452 -1.77 -19.59 -40.90
CA HIS A 452 -1.12 -18.28 -41.09
C HIS A 452 -1.96 -17.08 -41.59
N ALA A 453 -2.44 -16.26 -40.65
CA ALA A 453 -2.48 -14.80 -40.77
C ALA A 453 -3.02 -14.24 -39.46
N ASN A 454 -2.26 -13.37 -38.79
CA ASN A 454 -2.74 -12.21 -38.00
C ASN A 454 -1.64 -11.64 -37.09
N GLN A 455 -0.54 -11.20 -37.71
CA GLN A 455 0.24 -10.06 -37.20
C GLN A 455 -0.14 -8.85 -38.06
N LYS A 456 -1.21 -8.13 -37.66
CA LYS A 456 -1.61 -6.76 -38.08
C LYS A 456 -3.13 -6.62 -37.98
N LEU A 457 -3.69 -6.47 -36.78
CA LEU A 457 -4.97 -5.76 -36.60
C LEU A 457 -5.29 -5.64 -35.10
N LEU A 458 -4.84 -4.55 -34.47
CA LEU A 458 -5.39 -4.03 -33.20
C LEU A 458 -4.81 -2.63 -32.96
N LYS A 459 -5.13 -1.72 -33.88
CA LYS A 459 -4.97 -0.26 -33.78
C LYS A 459 -6.17 0.40 -34.42
N SER A 460 -7.33 0.22 -33.82
CA SER A 460 -8.54 1.04 -34.06
C SER A 460 -9.67 0.42 -33.27
N ILE A 461 -10.25 1.17 -32.34
CA ILE A 461 -11.66 1.22 -31.92
C ILE A 461 -11.63 1.82 -30.50
N SER A 462 -11.61 3.14 -30.51
CA SER A 462 -11.96 4.01 -29.39
C SER A 462 -13.19 4.79 -29.86
N SER A 463 -14.38 4.25 -29.62
CA SER A 463 -15.65 4.97 -29.65
C SER A 463 -16.80 4.01 -29.32
N GLU A 464 -17.44 4.27 -28.17
CA GLU A 464 -18.89 4.23 -27.95
C GLU A 464 -19.69 3.01 -28.42
N SER A 465 -20.09 2.16 -27.47
CA SER A 465 -21.47 1.66 -27.39
C SER A 465 -21.67 0.91 -26.07
N GLU A 466 -22.49 1.50 -25.21
CA GLU A 466 -23.11 0.88 -24.05
C GLU A 466 -23.95 -0.32 -24.51
N THR A 467 -23.56 -1.54 -24.12
CA THR A 467 -24.50 -2.66 -24.01
C THR A 467 -24.10 -3.54 -22.83
N SER A 468 -25.05 -3.70 -21.92
CA SER A 468 -25.01 -4.55 -20.75
C SER A 468 -24.91 -6.02 -21.14
N GLY A 469 -23.73 -6.61 -20.96
CA GLY A 469 -23.49 -8.04 -21.06
C GLY A 469 -22.31 -8.38 -20.17
N THR A 470 -22.56 -9.07 -19.05
CA THR A 470 -21.55 -9.57 -18.12
C THR A 470 -20.76 -10.69 -18.79
N GLU A 471 -19.80 -10.33 -19.64
CA GLU A 471 -18.79 -11.26 -20.13
C GLU A 471 -17.77 -11.51 -18.99
N SER A 472 -17.69 -12.78 -18.56
CA SER A 472 -16.79 -13.24 -17.52
C SER A 472 -15.33 -13.10 -17.95
N LEU A 473 -14.63 -12.12 -17.39
CA LEU A 473 -13.20 -11.89 -17.60
C LEU A 473 -12.38 -13.12 -17.14
N PRO A 474 -11.35 -13.54 -17.90
CA PRO A 474 -10.50 -14.68 -17.54
C PRO A 474 -9.79 -14.43 -16.21
N ILE A 475 -9.85 -15.42 -15.31
CA ILE A 475 -9.30 -15.36 -13.96
C ILE A 475 -7.78 -15.45 -14.04
N VAL A 476 -7.09 -14.33 -13.85
CA VAL A 476 -5.62 -14.31 -13.74
C VAL A 476 -5.24 -14.80 -12.34
N ILE A 477 -4.96 -16.10 -12.22
CA ILE A 477 -4.44 -16.67 -10.98
C ILE A 477 -2.97 -16.27 -10.85
N SER A 478 -2.63 -15.74 -9.69
CA SER A 478 -1.32 -15.24 -9.34
C SER A 478 -0.28 -16.40 -9.28
N PRO A 479 1.01 -16.21 -9.63
CA PRO A 479 1.99 -17.31 -9.62
C PRO A 479 2.13 -18.01 -8.26
N LEU A 480 2.02 -17.24 -7.17
CA LEU A 480 2.01 -17.80 -5.81
C LEU A 480 0.75 -18.63 -5.55
N ALA A 481 -0.43 -18.12 -5.93
CA ALA A 481 -1.68 -18.85 -5.77
C ALA A 481 -1.68 -20.16 -6.57
N GLU A 482 -1.18 -20.15 -7.82
CA GLU A 482 -1.07 -21.35 -8.65
C GLU A 482 -0.09 -22.37 -8.04
N PHE A 483 1.03 -21.91 -7.47
CA PHE A 483 1.97 -22.78 -6.75
C PHE A 483 1.33 -23.43 -5.52
N LEU A 484 0.65 -22.65 -4.67
CA LEU A 484 -0.01 -23.16 -3.47
C LEU A 484 -1.12 -24.15 -3.82
N ILE A 485 -1.94 -23.85 -4.83
CA ILE A 485 -2.98 -24.77 -5.33
C ILE A 485 -2.34 -26.10 -5.76
N ARG A 486 -1.29 -26.07 -6.59
CA ARG A 486 -0.64 -27.31 -7.06
C ARG A 486 -0.07 -28.15 -5.92
N ARG A 487 0.57 -27.52 -4.93
CA ARG A 487 1.09 -28.23 -3.75
C ARG A 487 -0.03 -28.79 -2.88
N ALA A 488 -1.08 -28.01 -2.65
CA ALA A 488 -2.27 -28.42 -1.89
C ALA A 488 -3.04 -29.59 -2.54
N LEU A 489 -2.99 -29.73 -3.87
CA LEU A 489 -3.58 -30.87 -4.59
C LEU A 489 -2.77 -32.16 -4.43
N VAL A 490 -1.44 -32.06 -4.25
CA VAL A 490 -0.54 -33.22 -4.10
C VAL A 490 -0.57 -33.76 -2.67
N ASN A 491 -0.58 -32.88 -1.67
CA ASN A 491 -0.57 -33.25 -0.26
C ASN A 491 -1.93 -32.94 0.40
N PRO A 492 -2.76 -33.96 0.71
CA PRO A 492 -4.08 -33.77 1.30
C PRO A 492 -4.08 -33.03 2.66
N ARG A 493 -3.04 -33.20 3.48
CA ARG A 493 -2.90 -32.51 4.76
C ARG A 493 -2.74 -31.01 4.54
N LEU A 494 -1.81 -30.64 3.66
CA LEU A 494 -1.59 -29.25 3.26
C LEU A 494 -2.83 -28.65 2.59
N GLY A 495 -3.52 -29.44 1.76
CA GLY A 495 -4.78 -29.03 1.12
C GLY A 495 -5.92 -28.76 2.10
N SER A 496 -6.00 -29.50 3.21
CA SER A 496 -6.97 -29.25 4.28
C SER A 496 -6.71 -27.92 4.97
N PHE A 497 -5.46 -27.65 5.40
CA PHE A 497 -5.12 -26.36 6.00
C PHE A 497 -5.29 -25.19 5.03
N PHE A 498 -4.89 -25.36 3.76
CA PHE A 498 -5.07 -24.34 2.72
C PHE A 498 -6.55 -23.98 2.53
N TYR A 499 -7.45 -24.97 2.51
CA TYR A 499 -8.89 -24.74 2.45
C TYR A 499 -9.39 -23.92 3.65
N TRP A 500 -9.02 -24.31 4.88
CA TRP A 500 -9.49 -23.64 6.08
C TRP A 500 -8.95 -22.22 6.23
N TYR A 501 -7.68 -21.97 5.87
CA TYR A 501 -7.09 -20.62 5.90
C TYR A 501 -7.71 -19.70 4.85
N LEU A 502 -7.97 -20.21 3.64
CA LEU A 502 -8.71 -19.44 2.64
C LEU A 502 -10.14 -19.15 3.11
N LYS A 503 -10.81 -20.14 3.70
CA LYS A 503 -12.20 -20.01 4.16
C LYS A 503 -12.34 -18.98 5.28
N SER A 504 -11.39 -18.91 6.22
CA SER A 504 -11.42 -17.92 7.30
C SER A 504 -11.19 -16.49 6.81
N GLU A 505 -10.35 -16.31 5.79
CA GLU A 505 -10.02 -14.98 5.23
C GLU A 505 -10.96 -14.53 4.11
N SER A 506 -11.67 -15.44 3.44
CA SER A 506 -12.51 -15.08 2.28
C SER A 506 -13.73 -14.24 2.63
N GLU A 507 -14.21 -14.31 3.87
CA GLU A 507 -15.29 -13.43 4.36
C GLU A 507 -14.86 -11.95 4.39
N ASP A 508 -13.57 -11.68 4.64
CA ASP A 508 -13.00 -10.34 4.62
C ASP A 508 -12.52 -9.91 3.21
N LYS A 509 -12.08 -10.87 2.40
CA LYS A 509 -11.42 -10.65 1.10
C LYS A 509 -12.10 -11.47 -0.01
N PRO A 510 -13.07 -10.90 -0.75
CA PRO A 510 -13.91 -11.65 -1.69
C PRO A 510 -13.14 -12.25 -2.88
N TYR A 511 -11.95 -11.76 -3.22
CA TYR A 511 -11.13 -12.38 -4.28
C TYR A 511 -10.56 -13.74 -3.88
N LEU A 512 -10.44 -14.04 -2.57
CA LEU A 512 -10.01 -15.35 -2.11
C LEU A 512 -11.06 -16.44 -2.42
N ASP A 513 -12.34 -16.07 -2.56
CA ASP A 513 -13.40 -17.01 -2.99
C ASP A 513 -13.15 -17.54 -4.42
N GLN A 514 -12.52 -16.74 -5.29
CA GLN A 514 -12.15 -17.18 -6.64
C GLN A 514 -11.02 -18.24 -6.59
N ILE A 515 -10.07 -18.06 -5.68
CA ILE A 515 -8.98 -19.01 -5.46
C ILE A 515 -9.53 -20.30 -4.82
N LEU A 516 -10.43 -20.15 -3.83
CA LEU A 516 -11.10 -21.26 -3.17
C LEU A 516 -11.92 -22.09 -4.15
N SER A 517 -12.70 -21.46 -5.03
CA SER A 517 -13.48 -22.15 -6.07
C SER A 517 -12.59 -22.83 -7.11
N SER A 518 -11.49 -22.19 -7.52
CA SER A 518 -10.47 -22.81 -8.39
C SER A 518 -9.85 -24.04 -7.74
N PHE A 519 -9.41 -23.95 -6.48
CA PHE A 519 -8.90 -25.09 -5.70
C PHE A 519 -9.94 -26.21 -5.62
N TRP A 520 -11.19 -25.88 -5.26
CA TRP A 520 -12.27 -26.85 -5.13
C TRP A 520 -12.56 -27.61 -6.44
N SER A 521 -12.54 -26.90 -7.57
CA SER A 521 -12.78 -27.46 -8.89
C SER A 521 -11.72 -28.49 -9.31
N ARG A 522 -10.45 -28.26 -8.92
CA ARG A 522 -9.29 -29.09 -9.27
C ARG A 522 -9.07 -30.28 -8.33
N LEU A 523 -9.71 -30.30 -7.16
CA LEU A 523 -9.65 -31.42 -6.22
C LEU A 523 -10.26 -32.69 -6.81
N ASP A 524 -9.61 -33.82 -6.54
CA ASP A 524 -10.13 -35.14 -6.83
C ASP A 524 -11.36 -35.46 -5.95
N LYS A 525 -12.18 -36.42 -6.38
CA LYS A 525 -13.43 -36.77 -5.69
C LYS A 525 -13.21 -37.22 -4.25
N LYS A 526 -12.09 -37.89 -3.95
CA LYS A 526 -11.80 -38.40 -2.60
C LYS A 526 -11.47 -37.25 -1.66
N SER A 527 -10.53 -36.37 -2.02
CA SER A 527 -10.18 -35.21 -1.19
C SER A 527 -11.36 -34.26 -1.00
N ARG A 528 -12.17 -34.04 -2.04
CA ARG A 528 -13.40 -33.24 -1.94
C ARG A 528 -14.41 -33.83 -0.93
N ASN A 529 -14.55 -35.16 -0.89
CA ASN A 529 -15.42 -35.82 0.09
C ASN A 529 -14.91 -35.65 1.53
N ILE A 530 -13.59 -35.74 1.74
CA ILE A 530 -12.96 -35.53 3.05
C ILE A 530 -13.19 -34.09 3.54
N LEU A 531 -13.00 -33.09 2.68
CA LEU A 531 -13.28 -31.69 3.04
C LEU A 531 -14.77 -31.45 3.30
N ASN A 532 -15.66 -32.04 2.50
CA ASN A 532 -17.11 -31.94 2.74
C ASN A 532 -17.51 -32.50 4.12
N ASP A 533 -16.88 -33.59 4.56
CA ASP A 533 -17.08 -34.14 5.90
C ASP A 533 -16.63 -33.20 7.00
N GLN A 534 -15.43 -32.63 6.84
CA GLN A 534 -14.89 -31.64 7.74
C GLN A 534 -15.83 -30.43 7.89
N VAL A 535 -16.28 -29.88 6.76
CA VAL A 535 -17.23 -28.76 6.74
C VAL A 535 -18.54 -29.11 7.42
N ARG A 536 -19.09 -30.30 7.15
CA ARG A 536 -20.32 -30.77 7.80
C ARG A 536 -20.15 -30.93 9.31
N LEU A 537 -19.02 -31.46 9.77
CA LEU A 537 -18.70 -31.60 11.19
C LEU A 537 -18.65 -30.22 11.87
N ILE A 538 -17.91 -29.27 11.31
CA ILE A 538 -17.81 -27.91 11.86
C ILE A 538 -19.17 -27.21 11.92
N ASN A 539 -19.99 -27.30 10.86
CA ASN A 539 -21.33 -26.72 10.85
C ASN A 539 -22.21 -27.30 11.99
N VAL A 540 -22.16 -28.61 12.22
CA VAL A 540 -22.90 -29.24 13.33
C VAL A 540 -22.37 -28.79 14.68
N LEU A 541 -21.06 -28.69 14.86
CA LEU A 541 -20.44 -28.20 16.12
C LEU A 541 -20.82 -26.74 16.39
N ARG A 542 -20.82 -25.90 15.36
CA ARG A 542 -21.29 -24.51 15.42
C ARG A 542 -22.75 -24.43 15.86
N GLU A 543 -23.65 -25.17 15.21
CA GLU A 543 -25.06 -25.21 15.60
C GLU A 543 -25.25 -25.65 17.06
N CYS A 544 -24.45 -26.62 17.52
CA CYS A 544 -24.49 -27.09 18.91
C CYS A 544 -24.06 -25.98 19.87
N CYS A 545 -22.94 -25.29 19.56
CA CYS A 545 -22.45 -24.17 20.36
C CYS A 545 -23.44 -23.00 20.40
N GLU A 546 -24.00 -22.60 19.26
CA GLU A 546 -25.01 -21.53 19.20
C GLU A 546 -26.28 -21.90 19.99
N THR A 547 -26.71 -23.15 19.93
CA THR A 547 -27.89 -23.64 20.68
C THR A 547 -27.65 -23.60 22.18
N ILE A 548 -26.47 -24.01 22.64
CA ILE A 548 -26.08 -23.93 24.06
C ILE A 548 -25.91 -22.48 24.51
N LYS A 549 -25.35 -21.61 23.67
CA LYS A 549 -25.17 -20.19 23.95
C LYS A 549 -26.50 -19.43 24.07
N ARG A 550 -27.52 -19.83 23.29
CA ARG A 550 -28.89 -19.30 23.38
C ARG A 550 -29.58 -19.67 24.70
N LEU A 551 -29.21 -20.79 25.33
CA LEU A 551 -29.77 -21.22 26.60
C LEU A 551 -29.22 -20.36 27.75
N LYS A 552 -30.08 -19.59 28.42
CA LYS A 552 -29.73 -18.77 29.62
C LYS A 552 -29.91 -19.52 30.94
N ASP A 553 -29.75 -20.85 30.94
CA ASP A 553 -29.89 -21.70 32.13
C ASP A 553 -28.56 -21.96 32.85
N THR A 554 -28.65 -22.69 33.97
CA THR A 554 -27.52 -23.17 34.78
C THR A 554 -26.53 -24.02 33.97
N THR A 555 -25.27 -24.06 34.42
CA THR A 555 -24.21 -24.86 33.77
C THR A 555 -24.56 -26.35 33.70
N ALA A 556 -25.29 -26.89 34.69
CA ALA A 556 -25.73 -28.28 34.70
C ALA A 556 -26.69 -28.59 33.54
N LYS A 557 -27.73 -27.77 33.34
CA LYS A 557 -28.66 -27.92 32.21
C LYS A 557 -27.96 -27.74 30.86
N LYS A 558 -27.00 -26.80 30.77
CA LYS A 558 -26.16 -26.65 29.57
C LYS A 558 -25.33 -27.91 29.28
N MET A 559 -24.82 -28.58 30.31
CA MET A 559 -24.10 -29.85 30.16
C MET A 559 -25.02 -31.00 29.74
N GLU A 560 -26.21 -31.12 30.33
CA GLU A 560 -27.22 -32.10 29.91
C GLU A 560 -27.63 -31.91 28.44
N LEU A 561 -27.87 -30.65 28.04
CA LEU A 561 -28.17 -30.30 26.66
C LEU A 561 -26.99 -30.63 25.73
N LEU A 562 -25.75 -30.36 26.14
CA LEU A 562 -24.56 -30.73 25.37
C LEU A 562 -24.52 -32.25 25.14
N VAL A 563 -24.70 -33.05 26.18
CA VAL A 563 -24.70 -34.52 26.07
C VAL A 563 -25.78 -34.97 25.07
N HIS A 564 -27.00 -34.44 25.19
CA HIS A 564 -28.08 -34.73 24.26
C HIS A 564 -27.76 -34.34 22.81
N LEU A 565 -27.19 -33.15 22.59
CA LEU A 565 -26.80 -32.67 21.25
C LEU A 565 -25.67 -33.51 20.64
N LEU A 566 -24.68 -33.92 21.44
CA LEU A 566 -23.61 -34.78 20.98
C LEU A 566 -24.13 -36.17 20.58
N GLU A 567 -25.08 -36.74 21.34
CA GLU A 567 -25.70 -38.02 21.01
C GLU A 567 -26.62 -37.97 19.79
N THR A 568 -27.37 -36.87 19.62
CA THR A 568 -28.37 -36.75 18.55
C THR A 568 -27.82 -36.22 17.23
N LYS A 569 -26.85 -35.29 17.25
CA LYS A 569 -26.32 -34.65 16.04
C LYS A 569 -24.92 -35.11 15.66
N VAL A 570 -23.98 -35.14 16.61
CA VAL A 570 -22.57 -35.42 16.32
C VAL A 570 -22.31 -36.90 16.16
N ARG A 571 -22.81 -37.73 17.09
CA ARG A 571 -22.58 -39.18 17.10
C ARG A 571 -23.04 -39.88 15.82
N PRO A 572 -24.22 -39.60 15.25
CA PRO A 572 -24.64 -40.21 13.98
C PRO A 572 -23.73 -39.81 12.83
N LEU A 573 -23.22 -38.57 12.82
CA LEU A 573 -22.34 -38.09 11.76
C LEU A 573 -21.00 -38.84 11.75
N VAL A 574 -20.37 -38.99 12.92
CA VAL A 574 -19.04 -39.61 13.07
C VAL A 574 -19.12 -41.14 12.95
N LYS A 575 -20.23 -41.77 13.36
CA LYS A 575 -20.41 -43.23 13.22
C LYS A 575 -20.65 -43.71 11.79
N VAL A 576 -21.18 -42.86 10.91
CA VAL A 576 -21.43 -43.23 9.50
C VAL A 576 -20.11 -43.48 8.76
N ARG A 577 -19.13 -42.59 8.94
CA ARG A 577 -17.79 -42.72 8.37
C ARG A 577 -16.77 -42.00 9.24
N PRO A 578 -15.53 -42.52 9.36
CA PRO A 578 -14.47 -41.80 10.04
C PRO A 578 -14.20 -40.46 9.35
N ILE A 579 -14.15 -39.38 10.13
CA ILE A 579 -13.92 -38.02 9.64
C ILE A 579 -12.51 -37.58 10.04
N ALA A 580 -11.76 -37.00 9.11
CA ALA A 580 -10.47 -36.39 9.42
C ALA A 580 -10.69 -35.09 10.18
N LEU A 581 -10.01 -34.87 11.30
CA LEU A 581 -10.15 -33.62 12.05
C LEU A 581 -9.56 -32.44 11.26
N PRO A 582 -10.29 -31.31 11.12
CA PRO A 582 -9.75 -30.10 10.51
C PRO A 582 -8.45 -29.60 11.17
N LEU A 583 -8.40 -29.73 12.50
CA LEU A 583 -7.28 -29.29 13.33
C LEU A 583 -6.02 -30.18 13.15
N ASP A 584 -6.23 -31.46 12.87
CA ASP A 584 -5.16 -32.42 12.62
C ASP A 584 -5.62 -33.46 11.59
N PRO A 585 -5.38 -33.21 10.28
CA PRO A 585 -5.92 -34.05 9.21
C PRO A 585 -5.49 -35.53 9.26
N ASP A 586 -4.41 -35.85 9.97
CA ASP A 586 -3.93 -37.22 10.15
C ASP A 586 -4.76 -38.01 11.18
N VAL A 587 -5.49 -37.32 12.06
CA VAL A 587 -6.31 -37.95 13.10
C VAL A 587 -7.74 -38.16 12.59
N LEU A 588 -8.11 -39.44 12.44
CA LEU A 588 -9.48 -39.85 12.07
C LEU A 588 -10.31 -40.13 13.33
N ILE A 589 -11.45 -39.46 13.46
CA ILE A 589 -12.42 -39.68 14.55
C ILE A 589 -13.51 -40.66 14.14
N CYS A 590 -13.91 -41.55 15.06
CA CYS A 590 -14.87 -42.64 14.82
C CYS A 590 -16.06 -42.67 15.80
N ASP A 591 -15.94 -42.08 16.99
CA ASP A 591 -17.08 -41.87 17.91
C ASP A 591 -16.85 -40.59 18.73
N VAL A 592 -17.83 -40.22 19.54
CA VAL A 592 -17.73 -39.15 20.54
C VAL A 592 -18.00 -39.73 21.93
N CYS A 593 -17.38 -39.16 22.97
CA CYS A 593 -17.57 -39.54 24.37
C CYS A 593 -18.33 -38.41 25.11
N PRO A 594 -19.67 -38.39 25.09
CA PRO A 594 -20.47 -37.33 25.69
C PRO A 594 -20.20 -37.15 27.19
N GLU A 595 -20.01 -38.23 27.94
CA GLU A 595 -19.80 -38.22 29.40
C GLU A 595 -18.56 -37.43 29.84
N THR A 596 -17.53 -37.40 29.00
CA THR A 596 -16.27 -36.67 29.29
C THR A 596 -16.26 -35.25 28.74
N SER A 597 -17.30 -34.88 27.99
CA SER A 597 -17.44 -33.56 27.38
C SER A 597 -17.95 -32.55 28.41
N LYS A 598 -17.51 -31.30 28.32
CA LYS A 598 -17.81 -30.25 29.31
C LYS A 598 -18.11 -28.91 28.64
N VAL A 599 -18.94 -28.09 29.27
CA VAL A 599 -19.12 -26.68 28.90
C VAL A 599 -18.34 -25.82 29.89
N PHE A 600 -17.42 -24.99 29.42
CA PHE A 600 -16.65 -24.12 30.31
C PHE A 600 -17.50 -22.95 30.83
N LYS A 601 -17.21 -22.55 32.06
CA LYS A 601 -17.79 -21.35 32.69
C LYS A 601 -17.07 -20.11 32.15
N SER A 602 -17.50 -19.63 30.99
CA SER A 602 -17.02 -18.38 30.38
C SER A 602 -18.19 -17.69 29.66
N SER A 603 -18.07 -16.38 29.43
CA SER A 603 -19.05 -15.57 28.71
C SER A 603 -19.40 -16.16 27.33
N LEU A 604 -18.43 -16.80 26.68
CA LEU A 604 -18.58 -17.42 25.37
C LEU A 604 -19.08 -18.88 25.42
N SER A 605 -19.16 -19.48 26.62
CA SER A 605 -19.59 -20.88 26.84
C SER A 605 -18.93 -21.91 25.90
N PRO A 606 -17.58 -21.99 25.85
CA PRO A 606 -16.91 -22.87 24.90
C PRO A 606 -17.08 -24.35 25.25
N LEU A 607 -17.12 -25.20 24.23
CA LEU A 607 -17.44 -26.61 24.33
C LEU A 607 -16.16 -27.46 24.32
N LYS A 608 -15.90 -28.20 25.39
CA LYS A 608 -14.90 -29.28 25.41
C LYS A 608 -15.58 -30.58 24.98
N ILE A 609 -15.18 -31.11 23.84
CA ILE A 609 -15.70 -32.34 23.26
C ILE A 609 -14.56 -33.35 23.20
N THR A 610 -14.80 -34.57 23.71
CA THR A 610 -13.84 -35.66 23.59
C THR A 610 -14.29 -36.61 22.49
N PHE A 611 -13.49 -36.72 21.43
CA PHE A 611 -13.69 -37.68 20.36
C PHE A 611 -12.91 -38.96 20.63
N LYS A 612 -13.41 -40.09 20.13
CA LYS A 612 -12.66 -41.34 20.06
C LYS A 612 -12.02 -41.46 18.69
N THR A 613 -10.70 -41.63 18.66
CA THR A 613 -9.94 -41.81 17.41
C THR A 613 -10.00 -43.26 16.92
N THR A 614 -9.65 -43.49 15.67
CA THR A 614 -9.45 -44.84 15.10
C THR A 614 -8.40 -45.66 15.86
N LEU A 615 -7.45 -45.00 16.54
CA LEU A 615 -6.45 -45.62 17.43
C LEU A 615 -7.01 -45.93 18.84
N ASN A 616 -8.32 -45.78 19.05
CA ASN A 616 -9.02 -45.92 20.34
C ASN A 616 -8.52 -44.99 21.45
N GLN A 617 -7.80 -43.91 21.11
CA GLN A 617 -7.37 -42.88 22.07
C GLN A 617 -8.37 -41.72 22.11
N PRO A 618 -8.63 -41.12 23.29
CA PRO A 618 -9.45 -39.92 23.39
C PRO A 618 -8.70 -38.70 22.83
N TYR A 619 -9.37 -37.93 21.98
CA TYR A 619 -8.88 -36.65 21.47
C TYR A 619 -9.76 -35.52 22.01
N HIS A 620 -9.19 -34.62 22.80
CA HIS A 620 -9.93 -33.52 23.42
C HIS A 620 -9.85 -32.27 22.54
N LEU A 621 -11.01 -31.76 22.13
CA LEU A 621 -11.14 -30.56 21.30
C LEU A 621 -11.99 -29.53 22.03
N MET A 622 -11.53 -28.28 22.05
CA MET A 622 -12.29 -27.14 22.54
C MET A 622 -12.79 -26.32 21.36
N PHE A 623 -14.11 -26.14 21.24
CA PHE A 623 -14.74 -25.37 20.17
C PHE A 623 -15.30 -24.06 20.73
N LYS A 624 -15.00 -22.93 20.08
CA LYS A 624 -15.45 -21.59 20.48
C LYS A 624 -16.27 -20.93 19.36
N VAL A 625 -17.33 -20.21 19.74
CA VAL A 625 -18.14 -19.39 18.82
C VAL A 625 -18.43 -18.00 19.44
N GLY A 626 -18.16 -16.96 18.65
CA GLY A 626 -18.21 -15.55 19.01
C GLY A 626 -16.86 -14.94 19.36
N ASP A 627 -15.75 -15.57 18.98
CA ASP A 627 -14.37 -15.16 19.28
C ASP A 627 -13.52 -15.28 18.01
N ASP A 628 -12.66 -14.29 17.72
CA ASP A 628 -11.79 -14.32 16.54
C ASP A 628 -10.47 -15.01 16.88
N LEU A 629 -10.37 -16.29 16.54
CA LEU A 629 -9.20 -17.12 16.85
C LEU A 629 -8.03 -16.95 15.87
N ARG A 630 -8.13 -16.08 14.86
CA ARG A 630 -7.02 -15.87 13.90
C ARG A 630 -5.79 -15.28 14.57
N GLN A 631 -5.98 -14.42 15.57
CA GLN A 631 -4.87 -13.84 16.34
C GLN A 631 -4.13 -14.92 17.12
N ASP A 632 -4.84 -15.72 17.92
CA ASP A 632 -4.27 -16.85 18.65
C ASP A 632 -3.62 -17.88 17.73
N GLN A 633 -4.26 -18.18 16.59
CA GLN A 633 -3.73 -19.09 15.59
C GLN A 633 -2.38 -18.60 15.04
N LEU A 634 -2.27 -17.33 14.65
CA LEU A 634 -1.02 -16.74 14.19
C LEU A 634 0.07 -16.88 15.27
N VAL A 635 -0.26 -16.54 16.52
CA VAL A 635 0.70 -16.60 17.62
C VAL A 635 1.19 -18.02 17.83
N VAL A 636 0.29 -19.00 17.94
CA VAL A 636 0.71 -20.39 18.17
C VAL A 636 1.43 -20.99 16.97
N GLN A 637 1.11 -20.57 15.74
CA GLN A 637 1.89 -20.93 14.56
C GLN A 637 3.34 -20.40 14.66
N ILE A 638 3.52 -19.14 15.09
CA ILE A 638 4.86 -18.57 15.33
C ILE A 638 5.57 -19.28 16.50
N ILE A 639 4.87 -19.65 17.56
CA ILE A 639 5.45 -20.46 18.66
C ILE A 639 5.90 -21.83 18.13
N SER A 640 5.12 -22.45 17.25
CA SER A 640 5.45 -23.73 16.62
C SER A 640 6.70 -23.59 15.75
N LEU A 641 6.80 -22.51 14.98
CA LEU A 641 7.99 -22.19 14.20
C LEU A 641 9.21 -21.97 15.11
N MET A 642 9.09 -21.16 16.16
CA MET A 642 10.18 -20.91 17.11
C MET A 642 10.64 -22.22 17.77
N ASN A 643 9.71 -23.11 18.11
CA ASN A 643 10.03 -24.43 18.66
C ASN A 643 10.83 -25.29 17.66
N GLU A 644 10.43 -25.33 16.39
CA GLU A 644 11.17 -26.06 15.36
C GLU A 644 12.55 -25.44 15.07
N LEU A 645 12.67 -24.11 15.10
CA LEU A 645 13.97 -23.43 14.98
C LEU A 645 14.92 -23.79 16.15
N LEU A 646 14.40 -23.87 17.38
CA LEU A 646 15.18 -24.28 18.54
C LEU A 646 15.61 -25.75 18.44
N LYS A 647 14.71 -26.64 18.01
CA LYS A 647 15.02 -28.07 17.79
C LYS A 647 16.05 -28.28 16.68
N ASN A 648 16.03 -27.47 15.62
CA ASN A 648 17.03 -27.54 14.54
C ASN A 648 18.46 -27.26 15.05
N GLU A 649 18.59 -26.43 16.09
CA GLU A 649 19.86 -26.18 16.80
C GLU A 649 20.11 -27.17 17.96
N ASN A 650 19.37 -28.30 18.00
CA ASN A 650 19.43 -29.34 19.03
C ASN A 650 19.06 -28.87 20.45
N VAL A 651 18.26 -27.80 20.57
CA VAL A 651 17.76 -27.28 21.85
C VAL A 651 16.27 -27.57 21.99
N ASP A 652 15.94 -28.64 22.70
CA ASP A 652 14.55 -28.99 23.02
C ASP A 652 14.14 -28.39 24.37
N LEU A 653 13.40 -27.27 24.31
CA LEU A 653 12.85 -26.58 25.47
C LEU A 653 11.51 -27.17 25.94
N LYS A 654 11.06 -28.31 25.39
CA LYS A 654 9.81 -28.97 25.81
C LYS A 654 8.61 -28.01 25.70
N LEU A 655 8.53 -27.27 24.60
CA LEU A 655 7.39 -26.40 24.33
C LEU A 655 6.21 -27.23 23.80
N THR A 656 5.00 -26.92 24.26
CA THR A 656 3.76 -27.57 23.84
C THR A 656 2.85 -26.60 23.08
N PRO A 657 3.18 -26.26 21.82
CA PRO A 657 2.29 -25.46 20.98
C PRO A 657 1.05 -26.28 20.62
N TYR A 658 -0.07 -25.97 21.28
CA TYR A 658 -1.35 -26.63 21.03
C TYR A 658 -1.97 -26.15 19.72
N LYS A 659 -2.60 -27.04 18.94
CA LYS A 659 -3.12 -26.64 17.63
C LYS A 659 -4.34 -25.70 17.78
N ILE A 660 -4.38 -24.66 16.96
CA ILE A 660 -5.54 -23.75 16.83
C ILE A 660 -5.89 -23.63 15.35
N LEU A 661 -7.18 -23.69 15.04
CA LEU A 661 -7.71 -23.45 13.70
C LEU A 661 -8.96 -22.57 13.78
N ALA A 662 -8.89 -21.36 13.21
CA ALA A 662 -10.05 -20.54 12.92
C ALA A 662 -10.83 -21.18 11.75
N THR A 663 -12.08 -21.57 11.99
CA THR A 663 -12.94 -22.15 10.94
C THR A 663 -13.76 -21.09 10.21
N GLY A 664 -13.83 -19.89 10.78
CA GLY A 664 -14.45 -18.67 10.26
C GLY A 664 -13.99 -17.47 11.10
N PRO A 665 -14.50 -16.25 10.84
CA PRO A 665 -14.02 -15.03 11.50
C PRO A 665 -14.41 -14.90 12.98
N GLN A 666 -15.40 -15.66 13.46
CA GLN A 666 -15.84 -15.65 14.86
C GLN A 666 -15.98 -17.07 15.42
N GLU A 667 -15.34 -18.06 14.82
CA GLU A 667 -15.44 -19.44 15.25
C GLU A 667 -14.14 -20.19 15.01
N GLY A 668 -13.88 -21.19 15.85
CA GLY A 668 -12.78 -22.09 15.61
C GLY A 668 -12.61 -23.17 16.66
N ALA A 669 -11.62 -24.01 16.41
CA ALA A 669 -11.28 -25.18 17.20
C ALA A 669 -9.87 -25.05 17.78
N ILE A 670 -9.72 -25.51 19.02
CA ILE A 670 -8.48 -25.49 19.79
C ILE A 670 -8.24 -26.90 20.33
N GLU A 671 -7.00 -27.40 20.23
CA GLU A 671 -6.60 -28.64 20.86
C GLU A 671 -6.60 -28.48 22.38
N PHE A 672 -7.33 -29.34 23.09
CA PHE A 672 -7.42 -29.24 24.53
C PHE A 672 -6.41 -30.19 25.19
N ILE A 673 -5.28 -29.64 25.62
CA ILE A 673 -4.29 -30.37 26.42
C ILE A 673 -4.79 -30.45 27.87
N PRO A 674 -4.81 -31.62 28.55
CA PRO A 674 -5.15 -31.71 29.96
C PRO A 674 -4.21 -30.85 30.83
N ASN A 675 -4.75 -29.81 31.46
CA ASN A 675 -3.99 -28.83 32.22
C ASN A 675 -4.78 -28.34 33.44
N ASP A 676 -4.06 -27.72 34.37
CA ASP A 676 -4.61 -26.89 35.43
C ASP A 676 -4.04 -25.47 35.31
N THR A 677 -4.84 -24.46 35.64
CA THR A 677 -4.39 -23.06 35.71
C THR A 677 -3.49 -22.86 36.93
N LEU A 678 -2.50 -21.96 36.85
CA LEU A 678 -1.69 -21.61 38.01
C LEU A 678 -2.55 -21.09 39.17
N ALA A 679 -3.62 -20.34 38.89
CA ALA A 679 -4.57 -19.89 39.92
C ALA A 679 -5.23 -21.07 40.67
N SER A 680 -5.70 -22.09 39.94
CA SER A 680 -6.27 -23.33 40.52
C SER A 680 -5.23 -24.10 41.32
N ILE A 681 -4.00 -24.19 40.80
CA ILE A 681 -2.91 -24.91 41.46
C ILE A 681 -2.53 -24.24 42.79
N LEU A 682 -2.36 -22.91 42.78
CA LEU A 682 -2.02 -22.15 43.98
C LEU A 682 -3.13 -22.22 45.04
N SER A 683 -4.40 -22.17 44.61
CA SER A 683 -5.53 -22.26 45.53
C SER A 683 -5.72 -23.65 46.14
N LYS A 684 -5.48 -24.74 45.39
CA LYS A 684 -5.73 -26.12 45.86
C LYS A 684 -4.52 -26.75 46.54
N TYR A 685 -3.33 -26.57 45.97
CA TYR A 685 -2.11 -27.27 46.39
C TYR A 685 -1.13 -26.37 47.16
N HIS A 686 -1.46 -25.07 47.33
CA HIS A 686 -0.63 -24.09 48.03
C HIS A 686 0.80 -23.97 47.45
N GLY A 687 0.96 -24.22 46.16
CA GLY A 687 2.25 -24.13 45.47
C GLY A 687 2.35 -25.08 44.27
N ILE A 688 3.18 -24.70 43.29
CA ILE A 688 3.41 -25.51 42.07
C ILE A 688 4.17 -26.79 42.41
N LEU A 689 5.14 -26.74 43.34
CA LEU A 689 5.88 -27.92 43.81
C LEU A 689 4.95 -28.98 44.42
N GLY A 690 3.94 -28.56 45.20
CA GLY A 690 2.95 -29.47 45.78
C GLY A 690 2.14 -30.21 44.72
N TYR A 691 1.78 -29.52 43.63
CA TYR A 691 1.08 -30.11 42.49
C TYR A 691 1.95 -31.13 41.74
N LEU A 692 3.19 -30.77 41.39
CA LEU A 692 4.10 -31.69 40.68
C LEU A 692 4.45 -32.91 41.53
N LYS A 693 4.64 -32.72 42.83
CA LYS A 693 4.92 -33.80 43.79
C LYS A 693 3.76 -34.78 43.95
N LEU A 694 2.52 -34.33 43.81
CA LEU A 694 1.34 -35.20 43.86
C LEU A 694 1.28 -36.17 42.68
N HIS A 695 1.63 -35.69 41.47
CA HIS A 695 1.55 -36.49 40.25
C HIS A 695 2.78 -37.38 40.04
N TYR A 696 3.99 -36.87 40.34
CA TYR A 696 5.25 -37.59 40.14
C TYR A 696 6.21 -37.42 41.35
N PRO A 697 5.90 -38.07 42.50
CA PRO A 697 6.75 -38.00 43.68
C PRO A 697 8.08 -38.74 43.48
N ASP A 698 9.16 -38.18 44.03
CA ASP A 698 10.46 -38.84 44.18
C ASP A 698 11.09 -38.44 45.51
N GLU A 699 11.14 -39.37 46.47
CA GLU A 699 11.68 -39.10 47.82
C GLU A 699 13.19 -38.88 47.83
N ASN A 700 13.92 -39.35 46.81
CA ASN A 700 15.37 -39.20 46.72
C ASN A 700 15.79 -37.82 46.19
N ALA A 701 14.86 -37.09 45.54
CA ALA A 701 15.12 -35.78 44.97
C ALA A 701 15.00 -34.68 46.04
N THR A 702 15.88 -33.68 46.00
CA THR A 702 15.93 -32.57 46.98
C THR A 702 14.60 -31.82 47.13
N LEU A 703 13.83 -31.71 46.05
CA LEU A 703 12.52 -31.04 46.02
C LEU A 703 11.33 -32.01 46.09
N GLY A 704 11.58 -33.32 46.19
CA GLY A 704 10.55 -34.35 46.30
C GLY A 704 9.82 -34.70 44.99
N VAL A 705 10.31 -34.22 43.85
CA VAL A 705 9.71 -34.39 42.51
C VAL A 705 10.72 -35.08 41.61
N GLN A 706 10.25 -35.97 40.73
CA GLN A 706 11.12 -36.60 39.73
C GLN A 706 11.89 -35.57 38.91
N GLY A 707 13.21 -35.75 38.79
CA GLY A 707 14.09 -34.74 38.20
C GLY A 707 13.75 -34.35 36.75
N TRP A 708 13.23 -35.29 35.95
CA TRP A 708 12.85 -35.02 34.55
C TRP A 708 11.58 -34.15 34.43
N VAL A 709 10.63 -34.26 35.38
CA VAL A 709 9.42 -33.41 35.43
C VAL A 709 9.80 -31.97 35.72
N LEU A 710 10.70 -31.77 36.69
CA LEU A 710 11.19 -30.45 37.04
C LEU A 710 12.06 -29.86 35.92
N ASP A 711 12.86 -30.68 35.23
CA ASP A 711 13.63 -30.24 34.06
C ASP A 711 12.71 -29.82 32.90
N ASN A 712 11.62 -30.57 32.63
CA ASN A 712 10.59 -30.17 31.66
C ASN A 712 9.96 -28.82 32.05
N PHE A 713 9.64 -28.62 33.34
CA PHE A 713 9.07 -27.36 33.84
C PHE A 713 10.04 -26.18 33.68
N VAL A 714 11.31 -26.36 34.04
CA VAL A 714 12.35 -25.35 33.88
C VAL A 714 12.56 -24.99 32.40
N LYS A 715 12.64 -25.98 31.52
CA LYS A 715 12.83 -25.80 30.07
C LYS A 715 11.65 -25.11 29.40
N SER A 716 10.44 -25.60 29.67
CA SER A 716 9.21 -25.05 29.08
C SER A 716 8.96 -23.62 29.56
N CYS A 717 9.20 -23.35 30.85
CA CYS A 717 9.16 -22.00 31.39
C CYS A 717 10.17 -21.07 30.70
N ALA A 718 11.44 -21.50 30.57
CA ALA A 718 12.46 -20.71 29.89
C ALA A 718 12.06 -20.36 28.44
N GLY A 719 11.57 -21.34 27.68
CA GLY A 719 11.14 -21.12 26.30
C GLY A 719 9.95 -20.18 26.18
N TYR A 720 8.86 -20.40 26.95
CA TYR A 720 7.69 -19.50 26.91
C TYR A 720 8.02 -18.10 27.40
N CYS A 721 8.94 -17.94 28.36
CA CYS A 721 9.33 -16.62 28.85
C CYS A 721 10.04 -15.80 27.77
N VAL A 722 10.98 -16.41 27.04
CA VAL A 722 11.68 -15.77 25.91
C VAL A 722 10.71 -15.46 24.76
N ILE A 723 9.85 -16.42 24.40
CA ILE A 723 8.89 -16.28 23.30
C ILE A 723 7.88 -15.16 23.58
N THR A 724 7.32 -15.12 24.79
CA THR A 724 6.33 -14.10 25.17
C THR A 724 6.96 -12.71 25.30
N TYR A 725 8.23 -12.64 25.72
CA TYR A 725 9.03 -11.41 25.65
C TYR A 725 9.22 -10.95 24.21
N ILE A 726 9.63 -11.81 23.28
CA ILE A 726 9.86 -11.42 21.87
C ILE A 726 8.56 -10.98 21.18
N LEU A 727 7.46 -11.73 21.38
CA LEU A 727 6.17 -11.45 20.76
C LEU A 727 5.39 -10.32 21.44
N GLY A 728 5.80 -9.92 22.65
CA GLY A 728 5.12 -8.89 23.41
C GLY A 728 3.69 -9.24 23.76
N VAL A 729 3.50 -10.43 24.28
CA VAL A 729 2.19 -10.94 24.68
C VAL A 729 1.70 -10.20 25.94
N GLY A 730 0.57 -9.53 25.80
CA GLY A 730 -0.16 -8.82 26.85
C GLY A 730 -0.88 -9.75 27.81
N ASP A 731 -1.42 -9.22 28.90
CA ASP A 731 -2.42 -9.90 29.75
C ASP A 731 -2.06 -11.33 30.22
N ARG A 732 -0.84 -11.52 30.77
CA ARG A 732 -0.47 -12.80 31.39
C ARG A 732 -0.83 -12.74 32.88
N HIS A 733 -2.04 -13.14 33.22
CA HIS A 733 -2.45 -13.40 34.60
C HIS A 733 -2.40 -14.90 34.92
N LEU A 734 -2.55 -15.27 36.18
CA LEU A 734 -2.41 -16.64 36.67
C LEU A 734 -3.42 -17.65 36.08
N ASP A 735 -4.52 -17.20 35.46
CA ASP A 735 -5.46 -18.10 34.76
C ASP A 735 -5.05 -18.41 33.32
N ASN A 736 -4.24 -17.53 32.70
CA ASN A 736 -3.71 -17.72 31.34
C ASN A 736 -2.41 -18.53 31.32
N LEU A 737 -1.89 -18.87 32.49
CA LEU A 737 -0.69 -19.69 32.68
C LEU A 737 -1.11 -21.08 33.12
N LEU A 738 -0.79 -22.08 32.30
CA LEU A 738 -1.25 -23.44 32.43
C LEU A 738 -0.07 -24.38 32.68
N VAL A 739 -0.29 -25.38 33.53
CA VAL A 739 0.70 -26.42 33.83
C VAL A 739 0.06 -27.79 33.62
N THR A 740 0.74 -28.67 32.92
CA THR A 740 0.36 -30.08 32.81
C THR A 740 0.95 -30.90 33.96
N PRO A 741 0.33 -32.04 34.32
CA PRO A 741 0.85 -32.92 35.37
C PRO A 741 2.28 -33.41 35.17
N ASP A 742 2.75 -33.53 33.92
CA ASP A 742 4.10 -33.97 33.54
C ASP A 742 5.13 -32.83 33.44
N GLY A 743 4.76 -31.63 33.93
CA GLY A 743 5.65 -30.49 34.08
C GLY A 743 5.76 -29.58 32.86
N HIS A 744 4.96 -29.74 31.80
CA HIS A 744 4.95 -28.76 30.71
C HIS A 744 4.20 -27.50 31.14
N PHE A 745 4.92 -26.38 31.12
CA PHE A 745 4.36 -25.06 31.32
C PHE A 745 4.05 -24.42 29.97
N PHE A 746 2.84 -23.88 29.80
CA PHE A 746 2.45 -23.20 28.57
C PHE A 746 1.44 -22.09 28.83
N HIS A 747 1.37 -21.14 27.90
CA HIS A 747 0.48 -19.99 27.99
C HIS A 747 -0.74 -20.20 27.09
N ALA A 748 -1.90 -19.70 27.50
CA ALA A 748 -3.12 -19.67 26.69
C ALA A 748 -3.67 -18.24 26.57
N ASP A 749 -4.65 -18.07 25.67
CA ASP A 749 -5.33 -16.80 25.38
C ASP A 749 -4.37 -15.72 24.91
N PHE A 750 -4.19 -15.53 23.60
CA PHE A 750 -3.29 -14.52 23.03
C PHE A 750 -4.06 -13.30 22.49
N GLY A 751 -5.16 -12.92 23.16
CA GLY A 751 -6.00 -11.79 22.75
C GLY A 751 -5.33 -10.41 22.75
N TYR A 752 -4.17 -10.26 23.41
CA TYR A 752 -3.34 -9.05 23.37
C TYR A 752 -1.90 -9.40 23.01
N ILE A 753 -1.39 -8.86 21.89
CA ILE A 753 -0.02 -9.11 21.41
C ILE A 753 0.70 -7.86 20.92
N LEU A 754 1.98 -8.01 20.54
CA LEU A 754 2.77 -6.99 19.86
C LEU A 754 2.83 -5.66 20.64
N GLY A 755 2.90 -5.78 21.98
CA GLY A 755 3.02 -4.67 22.91
C GLY A 755 1.69 -4.08 23.40
N GLN A 756 0.54 -4.58 22.95
CA GLN A 756 -0.73 -4.25 23.58
C GLN A 756 -0.85 -4.99 24.92
N ASP A 757 -1.31 -4.28 25.94
CA ASP A 757 -1.64 -4.86 27.24
C ASP A 757 -2.80 -4.08 27.86
N PRO A 758 -3.83 -4.75 28.42
CA PRO A 758 -4.89 -4.06 29.15
C PRO A 758 -4.39 -3.39 30.44
N LYS A 759 -3.24 -3.81 30.99
CA LYS A 759 -2.67 -3.26 32.22
C LYS A 759 -1.71 -2.10 31.90
N PRO A 760 -1.80 -0.96 32.61
CA PRO A 760 -0.84 0.12 32.43
C PRO A 760 0.56 -0.30 32.95
N PHE A 761 1.60 0.04 32.20
CA PHE A 761 3.02 -0.26 32.52
C PHE A 761 3.30 -1.74 32.81
N PRO A 762 3.00 -2.66 31.89
CA PRO A 762 3.29 -4.08 32.10
C PRO A 762 4.81 -4.30 32.19
N PRO A 763 5.28 -5.20 33.07
CA PRO A 763 6.67 -5.62 33.01
C PRO A 763 6.94 -6.28 31.65
N LEU A 764 8.13 -6.05 31.10
CA LEU A 764 8.49 -6.56 29.77
C LEU A 764 8.58 -8.10 29.75
N MET A 765 9.06 -8.68 30.85
CA MET A 765 9.13 -10.12 31.06
C MET A 765 8.23 -10.48 32.25
N LYS A 766 7.33 -11.44 32.05
CA LYS A 766 6.28 -11.80 33.01
C LYS A 766 6.66 -13.13 33.65
N LEU A 767 7.40 -13.07 34.75
CA LEU A 767 7.79 -14.23 35.55
C LEU A 767 7.22 -14.08 36.96
N PRO A 768 6.07 -14.71 37.28
CA PRO A 768 5.50 -14.69 38.62
C PRO A 768 6.48 -15.29 39.64
N PRO A 769 6.62 -14.71 40.86
CA PRO A 769 7.56 -15.24 41.87
C PRO A 769 7.29 -16.70 42.25
N GLN A 770 6.04 -17.15 42.15
CA GLN A 770 5.65 -18.54 42.45
C GLN A 770 6.35 -19.55 41.54
N ILE A 771 6.77 -19.15 40.33
CA ILE A 771 7.58 -19.99 39.44
C ILE A 771 9.02 -20.09 39.95
N ILE A 772 9.59 -19.01 40.47
CA ILE A 772 10.95 -18.98 41.03
C ILE A 772 11.01 -19.80 42.32
N GLU A 773 9.99 -19.70 43.16
CA GLU A 773 9.80 -20.58 44.32
C GLU A 773 9.77 -22.05 43.90
N ALA A 774 9.10 -22.36 42.78
CA ALA A 774 9.02 -23.73 42.26
C ALA A 774 10.36 -24.28 41.75
N PHE A 775 11.30 -23.41 41.35
CA PHE A 775 12.66 -23.83 41.00
C PHE A 775 13.50 -24.21 42.23
N GLY A 776 13.08 -23.81 43.42
CA GLY A 776 13.84 -23.92 44.68
C GLY A 776 14.47 -22.58 45.11
N GLY A 777 14.02 -21.46 44.55
CA GLY A 777 14.51 -20.10 44.86
C GLY A 777 15.54 -19.58 43.85
N ALA A 778 15.88 -18.29 43.97
CA ALA A 778 16.79 -17.59 43.06
C ALA A 778 18.26 -18.05 43.15
N GLU A 779 18.65 -18.73 44.23
CA GLU A 779 19.99 -19.32 44.43
C GLU A 779 20.03 -20.81 44.03
N SER A 780 18.94 -21.36 43.50
CA SER A 780 18.87 -22.77 43.12
C SER A 780 19.62 -23.06 41.82
N SER A 781 20.19 -24.27 41.72
CA SER A 781 20.79 -24.76 40.46
C SER A 781 19.78 -24.77 39.29
N ASN A 782 18.48 -24.93 39.58
CA ASN A 782 17.44 -24.89 38.55
C ASN A 782 17.23 -23.48 38.01
N TYR A 783 17.39 -22.44 38.84
CA TYR A 783 17.33 -21.05 38.38
C TYR A 783 18.52 -20.71 37.46
N ASP A 784 19.72 -21.21 37.76
CA ASP A 784 20.88 -21.05 36.85
C ASP A 784 20.69 -21.78 35.52
N LYS A 785 20.09 -22.98 35.55
CA LYS A 785 19.69 -23.70 34.33
C LYS A 785 18.64 -22.92 33.53
N PHE A 786 17.61 -22.40 34.20
CA PHE A 786 16.58 -21.55 33.60
C PHE A 786 17.21 -20.36 32.86
N ARG A 787 18.09 -19.61 33.53
CA ARG A 787 18.80 -18.48 32.93
C ARG A 787 19.61 -18.91 31.71
N SER A 788 20.37 -20.00 31.83
CA SER A 788 21.17 -20.55 30.73
C SER A 788 20.32 -20.92 29.51
N TYR A 789 19.18 -21.61 29.72
CA TYR A 789 18.25 -21.93 28.64
C TYR A 789 17.63 -20.68 28.01
N CYS A 790 17.26 -19.68 28.83
CA CYS A 790 16.74 -18.40 28.34
C CYS A 790 17.74 -17.68 27.43
N PHE A 791 19.04 -17.66 27.78
CA PHE A 791 20.08 -17.05 26.94
C PHE A 791 20.29 -17.80 25.63
N VAL A 792 20.39 -19.13 25.69
CA VAL A 792 20.56 -19.98 24.50
C VAL A 792 19.36 -19.80 23.56
N ALA A 793 18.15 -19.84 24.10
CA ALA A 793 16.93 -19.63 23.33
C ALA A 793 16.87 -18.23 22.69
N TYR A 794 17.18 -17.18 23.46
CA TYR A 794 17.19 -15.81 22.94
C TYR A 794 18.23 -15.62 21.84
N SER A 795 19.45 -16.14 22.00
CA SER A 795 20.50 -16.07 20.96
C SER A 795 20.09 -16.79 19.68
N ILE A 796 19.56 -18.02 19.77
CA ILE A 796 19.10 -18.79 18.60
C ILE A 796 17.96 -18.08 17.86
N LEU A 797 16.96 -17.60 18.60
CA LEU A 797 15.83 -16.88 18.01
C LEU A 797 16.28 -15.53 17.40
N ARG A 798 17.26 -14.86 18.02
CA ARG A 798 17.84 -13.61 17.51
C ARG A 798 18.62 -13.83 16.20
N ARG A 799 19.35 -14.94 16.05
CA ARG A 799 20.04 -15.31 14.80
C ARG A 799 19.04 -15.55 13.66
N ASN A 800 17.87 -16.12 13.98
CA ASN A 800 16.78 -16.39 13.03
C ASN A 800 15.70 -15.28 12.98
N ALA A 801 15.97 -14.10 13.55
CA ALA A 801 14.99 -13.02 13.64
C ALA A 801 14.52 -12.53 12.25
N GLY A 802 15.36 -12.65 11.22
CA GLY A 802 15.01 -12.25 9.85
C GLY A 802 13.78 -12.99 9.31
N LEU A 803 13.72 -14.32 9.51
CA LEU A 803 12.58 -15.15 9.11
C LEU A 803 11.30 -14.72 9.84
N ILE A 804 11.38 -14.57 11.17
CA ILE A 804 10.22 -14.20 12.01
C ILE A 804 9.69 -12.82 11.61
N LEU A 805 10.58 -11.85 11.40
CA LEU A 805 10.21 -10.51 10.94
C LEU A 805 9.58 -10.53 9.54
N ASN A 806 10.12 -11.32 8.60
CA ASN A 806 9.54 -11.48 7.26
C ASN A 806 8.13 -12.06 7.33
N LEU A 807 7.89 -13.05 8.19
CA LEU A 807 6.55 -13.63 8.37
C LEU A 807 5.55 -12.61 8.93
N PHE A 808 5.94 -11.79 9.90
CA PHE A 808 5.09 -10.69 10.36
C PHE A 808 4.87 -9.61 9.28
N GLU A 809 5.88 -9.32 8.46
CA GLU A 809 5.78 -8.39 7.33
C GLU A 809 4.75 -8.85 6.29
N LEU A 810 4.64 -10.16 6.05
CA LEU A 810 3.60 -10.75 5.18
C LEU A 810 2.19 -10.61 5.78
N MET A 811 2.06 -10.57 7.10
CA MET A 811 0.77 -10.40 7.80
C MET A 811 0.28 -8.95 7.87
N LYS A 812 1.01 -7.97 7.33
CA LYS A 812 0.66 -6.53 7.42
C LYS A 812 -0.74 -6.18 6.88
N THR A 813 -1.24 -6.92 5.89
CA THR A 813 -2.58 -6.71 5.30
C THR A 813 -3.66 -7.61 5.88
N SER A 814 -3.32 -8.43 6.88
CA SER A 814 -4.32 -9.23 7.58
C SER A 814 -5.23 -8.32 8.39
N ASN A 815 -6.50 -8.70 8.49
CA ASN A 815 -7.48 -7.97 9.30
C ASN A 815 -7.44 -8.36 10.79
N ILE A 816 -6.34 -8.96 11.24
CA ILE A 816 -6.16 -9.39 12.64
C ILE A 816 -6.23 -8.15 13.54
N PRO A 817 -7.05 -8.17 14.63
CA PRO A 817 -7.38 -6.99 15.42
C PRO A 817 -6.17 -6.14 15.84
N ASP A 818 -5.18 -6.73 16.51
CA ASP A 818 -4.02 -6.00 17.04
C ASP A 818 -3.03 -5.55 15.95
N ILE A 819 -2.92 -6.30 14.85
CA ILE A 819 -2.05 -5.92 13.72
C ILE A 819 -2.67 -4.77 12.93
N ARG A 820 -4.00 -4.79 12.74
CA ARG A 820 -4.75 -3.77 11.99
C ARG A 820 -4.62 -2.37 12.57
N ILE A 821 -4.49 -2.26 13.90
CA ILE A 821 -4.39 -0.96 14.60
C ILE A 821 -3.11 -0.22 14.16
N ASP A 822 -1.99 -0.94 14.10
CA ASP A 822 -0.68 -0.34 13.79
C ASP A 822 0.26 -1.38 13.16
N PRO A 823 0.13 -1.66 11.84
CA PRO A 823 0.87 -2.75 11.21
C PRO A 823 2.37 -2.49 11.17
N ASN A 824 2.79 -1.24 11.04
CA ASN A 824 4.21 -0.88 11.03
C ASN A 824 4.79 -0.82 12.45
N GLY A 825 4.07 -0.27 13.42
CA GLY A 825 4.55 -0.21 14.80
C GLY A 825 4.56 -1.58 15.49
N ALA A 826 3.63 -2.48 15.15
CA ALA A 826 3.64 -3.85 15.65
C ALA A 826 4.96 -4.59 15.31
N ILE A 827 5.39 -4.51 14.04
CA ILE A 827 6.66 -5.11 13.57
C ILE A 827 7.87 -4.38 14.16
N LEU A 828 7.79 -3.06 14.29
CA LEU A 828 8.86 -2.28 14.92
C LEU A 828 9.07 -2.72 16.39
N ARG A 829 7.99 -2.95 17.15
CA ARG A 829 8.09 -3.43 18.55
C ARG A 829 8.71 -4.81 18.65
N VAL A 830 8.38 -5.73 17.76
CA VAL A 830 9.03 -7.06 17.70
C VAL A 830 10.51 -6.91 17.38
N ARG A 831 10.84 -6.06 16.39
CA ARG A 831 12.23 -5.75 16.02
C ARG A 831 13.03 -5.13 17.17
N GLU A 832 12.41 -4.24 17.94
CA GLU A 832 13.01 -3.64 19.14
C GLU A 832 13.29 -4.70 20.22
N ARG A 833 12.37 -5.63 20.46
CA ARG A 833 12.55 -6.73 21.44
C ARG A 833 13.66 -7.71 21.06
N PHE A 834 13.94 -7.87 19.77
CA PHE A 834 15.12 -8.63 19.30
C PHE A 834 16.45 -7.88 19.48
N ASN A 835 16.43 -6.57 19.76
CA ASN A 835 17.62 -5.72 19.91
C ASN A 835 18.69 -5.97 18.83
N LEU A 836 18.25 -5.96 17.56
CA LEU A 836 19.11 -6.27 16.42
C LEU A 836 20.21 -5.22 16.16
N ASN A 837 20.12 -4.06 16.79
CA ASN A 837 21.11 -2.99 16.69
C ASN A 837 22.32 -3.19 17.63
N MET A 838 22.22 -4.11 18.60
CA MET A 838 23.26 -4.40 19.60
C MET A 838 24.12 -5.60 19.16
N SER A 839 25.28 -5.79 19.77
CA SER A 839 26.07 -7.03 19.59
C SER A 839 25.38 -8.22 20.27
N GLU A 840 25.84 -9.45 20.03
CA GLU A 840 25.27 -10.64 20.69
C GLU A 840 25.56 -10.61 22.20
N GLU A 841 26.74 -10.13 22.58
CA GLU A 841 27.19 -9.97 23.96
C GLU A 841 26.36 -8.91 24.70
N ASP A 842 26.20 -7.72 24.10
CA ASP A 842 25.41 -6.64 24.71
C ASP A 842 23.93 -7.02 24.84
N ALA A 843 23.38 -7.72 23.84
CA ALA A 843 22.00 -8.19 23.87
C ALA A 843 21.80 -9.23 25.00
N THR A 844 22.79 -10.08 25.24
CA THR A 844 22.77 -11.05 26.35
C THR A 844 22.79 -10.35 27.71
N VAL A 845 23.64 -9.33 27.87
CA VAL A 845 23.70 -8.52 29.11
C VAL A 845 22.40 -7.74 29.33
N HIS A 846 21.86 -7.12 28.28
CA HIS A 846 20.57 -6.44 28.35
C HIS A 846 19.45 -7.40 28.78
N PHE A 847 19.40 -8.58 28.18
CA PHE A 847 18.42 -9.59 28.53
C PHE A 847 18.61 -10.12 29.96
N GLN A 848 19.84 -10.28 30.43
CA GLN A 848 20.13 -10.63 31.82
C GLN A 848 19.58 -9.60 32.81
N ASN A 849 19.75 -8.31 32.52
CA ASN A 849 19.20 -7.24 33.35
C ASN A 849 17.67 -7.30 33.40
N LEU A 850 17.01 -7.57 32.26
CA LEU A 850 15.55 -7.76 32.23
C LEU A 850 15.07 -8.91 33.11
N ILE A 851 15.77 -10.05 33.12
CA ILE A 851 15.42 -11.18 34.00
C ILE A 851 15.52 -10.73 35.46
N ASN A 852 16.64 -10.10 35.85
CA ASN A 852 16.88 -9.67 37.22
C ASN A 852 15.88 -8.59 37.68
N ASP A 853 15.54 -7.64 36.81
CA ASP A 853 14.55 -6.60 37.10
C ASP A 853 13.15 -7.21 37.32
N SER A 854 12.83 -8.27 36.56
CA SER A 854 11.54 -8.97 36.68
C SER A 854 11.42 -9.76 38.00
N VAL A 855 12.52 -10.33 38.51
CA VAL A 855 12.53 -11.01 39.82
C VAL A 855 12.31 -10.02 40.97
N ASN A 856 12.84 -8.81 40.85
CA ASN A 856 12.71 -7.77 41.89
C ASN A 856 11.40 -6.99 41.81
N ALA A 857 10.64 -7.11 40.71
CA ALA A 857 9.42 -6.35 40.50
C ALA A 857 8.25 -6.94 41.31
N LEU A 858 7.94 -6.32 42.46
CA LEU A 858 6.71 -6.61 43.23
C LEU A 858 5.46 -5.93 42.65
N LEU A 859 5.65 -4.82 41.93
CA LEU A 859 4.57 -3.99 41.34
C LEU A 859 3.57 -4.77 40.46
N PRO A 860 4.01 -5.69 39.57
CA PRO A 860 3.10 -6.44 38.71
C PRO A 860 2.09 -7.29 39.48
N ILE A 861 2.48 -7.86 40.62
CA ILE A 861 1.60 -8.71 41.44
C ILE A 861 0.46 -7.88 42.04
N VAL A 862 0.79 -6.67 42.53
CA VAL A 862 -0.21 -5.74 43.06
C VAL A 862 -1.18 -5.30 41.97
N ILE A 863 -0.67 -5.00 40.77
CA ILE A 863 -1.50 -4.65 39.61
C ILE A 863 -2.38 -5.83 39.18
N ASP A 864 -1.87 -7.06 39.22
CA ASP A 864 -2.64 -8.27 38.89
C ASP A 864 -3.78 -8.50 39.87
N HIS A 865 -3.54 -8.33 41.17
CA HIS A 865 -4.61 -8.38 42.18
C HIS A 865 -5.67 -7.30 41.95
N LEU A 866 -5.25 -6.06 41.63
CA LEU A 866 -6.18 -4.97 41.28
C LEU A 866 -6.94 -5.24 39.98
N HIS A 867 -6.29 -5.85 38.99
CA HIS A 867 -6.91 -6.21 37.71
C HIS A 867 -7.93 -7.33 37.90
N ASN A 868 -7.61 -8.36 38.68
CA ASN A 868 -8.55 -9.43 39.02
C ASN A 868 -9.76 -8.90 39.80
N LEU A 869 -9.54 -7.94 40.72
CA LEU A 869 -10.63 -7.20 41.36
C LEU A 869 -11.44 -6.41 40.32
N ALA A 870 -10.79 -5.67 39.41
CA ALA A 870 -11.51 -4.91 38.38
C ALA A 870 -12.31 -5.82 37.42
N GLN A 871 -11.79 -7.00 37.06
CA GLN A 871 -12.51 -8.00 36.29
C GLN A 871 -13.71 -8.55 37.08
N TYR A 872 -13.52 -8.90 38.36
CA TYR A 872 -14.59 -9.36 39.25
C TYR A 872 -15.72 -8.33 39.38
N TRP A 873 -15.40 -7.03 39.35
CA TRP A 873 -16.39 -5.94 39.38
C TRP A 873 -17.05 -5.66 38.01
N ARG A 874 -16.47 -6.16 36.89
CA ARG A 874 -17.04 -6.04 35.54
C ARG A 874 -17.96 -7.20 35.15
N THR A 875 -17.74 -8.39 35.70
CA THR A 875 -18.71 -9.50 35.71
C THR A 875 -19.81 -9.27 36.72
#